data_AF-A0A117QW18-F1
#
_entry.id   AF-A0A117QW18-F1
#
_cell.length_a   1.000
_cell.length_b   1.000
_cell.length_c   1.000
_cell.angle_alpha   90.00
_cell.angle_beta   90.00
_cell.angle_gamma   90.00
#
_symmetry.space_group_name_H-M   'P 1'
#
loop_
_entity.id
_entity.type
_entity.pdbx_description
1 polymer ?
#
loop_
_entity_poly.entity_id
_entity_poly.type
_entity_poly.pdbx_seq_one_letter_code
_entity_poly.pdbx_strand_id
1 'polypeptide(L)'
;MSQSPQEERAVNATTARNQLYSLVKLAEEDGRTTVITKHKVRALLAPLDRFPAARKTDAFPAHVLSVAQRDFGDLVALAAKGQPQVLLRNTTPVAVLLPADPPSDAPSSDTAADSRAATAGGAVKVQGNQDRGSTPRRLATLGDAIGSVLTDGPADGPTFGLPGLDAATGGLQPGRLTLVAARPSVGGSLLGLSAARKTALVERRTVLYAASGPNRDDIFRRIIAAEAGGEYARLKQGRLTEHEQQVAHRLVQAGDLLMIDDGSDLRAEDIAETAPHMQGLALVVVDRLQAAHSARLPLSGDRLPDASQVLATLARTLHVPVLAIVDSDDPELLGLLDADITLTLTPTEDPAKVQVTVAERDFGTIGSAYLKPDLIHARFLDAAAPLERADSPAGPGPAAAGGTTALELAEAALPYTSGGHQGIPAALTHELAAWRTAVAGGNQEALNEILPSLLQAAATVTQWPDTHEGHRLAAALRPYGTPEPADTTTTAAGQSAAAGAAVQAEAGNGQTPAEVAEDEEDNEDDEDDEEDGLAPEDEEDEPEGHVFPALKILKDSVGRSKMHPIRVIRKEERDSGPWPLISEHMDGEPRWVHPDVTATRVPHIRANGRRVRRDQLDVPDSFGEGVLCLIDRNGSFPSACSAVPLAPNKLLHTGSLDAYDKAGAGIYLIDIPEWTRTDMPHPLGRIADRPDEDGRAWVTTPHIKQLMKLVRDNHLPAMPTIHDSWTGKANESLFKPFYEATRKARTELVQVGGDPYKAYKTRLSIALRLLWPKRPSQRSPFWRPDWRMSMVAEASVRHWTVAFKAVQEGHTLVALRNVDQAIFWTPPGTPPSTYRIGTGFGEVKSKFVQAGETILEGDD
;
A
#
# COMPACT_ATOMS: atom_id res chain seq x y z
N MET A 1 -10.06 -53.76 -13.14
CA MET A 1 -8.96 -54.70 -12.89
C MET A 1 -8.10 -54.11 -11.79
N SER A 2 -8.10 -54.76 -10.63
CA SER A 2 -7.31 -54.39 -9.46
C SER A 2 -5.82 -54.42 -9.79
N GLN A 3 -5.09 -53.34 -9.51
CA GLN A 3 -3.65 -53.40 -9.34
C GLN A 3 -3.34 -53.40 -7.84
N SER A 4 -2.77 -54.51 -7.38
CA SER A 4 -2.23 -54.72 -6.04
C SER A 4 -1.16 -53.67 -5.70
N PRO A 5 -0.98 -53.32 -4.41
CA PRO A 5 0.09 -52.41 -3.99
C PRO A 5 1.44 -53.08 -4.26
N GLN A 6 2.26 -52.47 -5.12
CA GLN A 6 3.67 -52.82 -5.21
C GLN A 6 4.31 -52.58 -3.84
N GLU A 7 4.79 -53.64 -3.20
CA GLU A 7 5.72 -53.54 -2.08
C GLU A 7 6.89 -52.63 -2.49
N GLU A 8 6.97 -51.43 -1.91
CA GLU A 8 8.13 -50.55 -2.05
C GLU A 8 9.38 -51.29 -1.57
N ARG A 9 10.20 -51.75 -2.54
CA ARG A 9 11.48 -52.42 -2.30
C ARG A 9 12.38 -51.53 -1.44
N ALA A 10 12.43 -51.80 -0.14
CA ALA A 10 13.28 -51.06 0.78
C ALA A 10 14.77 -51.31 0.45
N VAL A 11 15.56 -50.24 0.33
CA VAL A 11 16.97 -50.30 -0.06
C VAL A 11 17.84 -50.38 1.18
N ASN A 12 18.75 -51.35 1.26
CA ASN A 12 19.72 -51.43 2.36
C ASN A 12 20.62 -50.18 2.38
N ALA A 13 20.91 -49.63 3.56
CA ALA A 13 21.71 -48.42 3.74
C ALA A 13 23.10 -48.48 3.08
N THR A 14 23.74 -49.66 3.00
CA THR A 14 25.03 -49.82 2.31
C THR A 14 24.88 -49.64 0.79
N THR A 15 23.79 -50.17 0.23
CA THR A 15 23.46 -50.01 -1.20
C THR A 15 23.01 -48.58 -1.50
N ALA A 16 22.14 -48.01 -0.65
CA ALA A 16 21.66 -46.64 -0.77
C ALA A 16 22.80 -45.62 -0.67
N ARG A 17 23.80 -45.87 0.18
CA ARG A 17 25.04 -45.07 0.25
C ARG A 17 25.77 -45.02 -1.08
N ASN A 18 25.95 -46.17 -1.74
CA ASN A 18 26.64 -46.24 -3.02
C ASN A 18 25.83 -45.61 -4.17
N GLN A 19 24.50 -45.49 -4.01
CA GLN A 19 23.56 -44.94 -4.99
C GLN A 19 23.01 -43.56 -4.61
N LEU A 20 23.59 -42.89 -3.60
CA LEU A 20 23.00 -41.70 -2.96
C LEU A 20 22.65 -40.60 -3.97
N TYR A 21 23.57 -40.27 -4.89
CA TYR A 21 23.34 -39.23 -5.89
C TYR A 21 22.18 -39.57 -6.84
N SER A 22 22.04 -40.83 -7.24
CA SER A 22 20.93 -41.28 -8.08
C SER A 22 19.61 -41.24 -7.33
N LEU A 23 19.60 -41.65 -6.06
CA LEU A 23 18.39 -41.62 -5.23
C LEU A 23 17.92 -40.19 -4.92
N VAL A 24 18.86 -39.28 -4.67
CA VAL A 24 18.57 -37.85 -4.48
C VAL A 24 18.05 -37.23 -5.77
N LYS A 25 18.62 -37.57 -6.92
CA LYS A 25 18.13 -37.12 -8.23
C LYS A 25 16.69 -37.59 -8.49
N LEU A 26 16.37 -38.85 -8.19
CA LEU A 26 15.00 -39.39 -8.31
C LEU A 26 14.02 -38.71 -7.32
N ALA A 27 14.48 -38.35 -6.13
CA ALA A 27 13.66 -37.59 -5.20
C ALA A 27 13.41 -36.15 -5.71
N GLU A 28 14.43 -35.49 -6.23
CA GLU A 28 14.38 -34.10 -6.72
C GLU A 28 13.58 -33.95 -8.02
N GLU A 29 13.81 -34.81 -9.01
CA GLU A 29 13.21 -34.68 -10.35
C GLU A 29 11.88 -35.43 -10.46
N ASP A 30 11.76 -36.62 -9.87
CA ASP A 30 10.58 -37.49 -10.02
C ASP A 30 9.68 -37.50 -8.77
N GLY A 31 10.01 -36.71 -7.74
CA GLY A 31 9.27 -36.66 -6.47
C GLY A 31 9.31 -37.98 -5.68
N ARG A 32 10.20 -38.91 -6.03
CA ARG A 32 10.18 -40.29 -5.54
C ARG A 32 10.73 -40.40 -4.13
N THR A 33 9.95 -40.97 -3.22
CA THR A 33 10.40 -41.31 -1.87
C THR A 33 10.98 -42.73 -1.86
N THR A 34 12.13 -42.94 -1.20
CA THR A 34 12.78 -44.24 -1.09
C THR A 34 12.92 -44.65 0.37
N VAL A 35 12.41 -45.82 0.73
CA VAL A 35 12.60 -46.41 2.07
C VAL A 35 14.01 -47.00 2.17
N ILE A 36 14.76 -46.56 3.18
CA ILE A 36 16.13 -47.00 3.47
C ILE A 36 16.15 -47.79 4.78
N THR A 37 16.78 -48.97 4.77
CA THR A 37 16.88 -49.86 5.93
C THR A 37 18.33 -50.02 6.40
N LYS A 38 18.58 -49.76 7.69
CA LYS A 38 19.85 -50.09 8.35
C LYS A 38 19.53 -50.95 9.58
N HIS A 39 19.88 -52.24 9.54
CA HIS A 39 19.51 -53.21 10.58
C HIS A 39 17.99 -53.23 10.83
N LYS A 40 17.52 -52.91 12.06
CA LYS A 40 16.10 -52.87 12.44
C LYS A 40 15.45 -51.48 12.30
N VAL A 41 16.17 -50.47 11.80
CA VAL A 41 15.67 -49.09 11.71
C VAL A 41 15.43 -48.68 10.25
N ARG A 42 14.38 -47.87 10.05
CA ARG A 42 13.88 -47.43 8.74
C ARG A 42 13.86 -45.90 8.67
N ALA A 43 14.34 -45.34 7.56
CA ALA A 43 14.25 -43.92 7.26
C ALA A 43 13.78 -43.72 5.82
N LEU A 44 13.13 -42.59 5.53
CA LEU A 44 12.68 -42.21 4.20
C LEU A 44 13.63 -41.17 3.63
N LEU A 45 14.19 -41.43 2.44
CA LEU A 45 14.77 -40.38 1.61
C LEU A 45 13.66 -39.77 0.76
N ALA A 46 13.31 -38.51 1.01
CA ALA A 46 12.15 -37.86 0.41
C ALA A 46 12.53 -36.52 -0.28
N PRO A 47 11.73 -36.08 -1.27
CA PRO A 47 11.81 -34.71 -1.79
C PRO A 47 11.56 -33.68 -0.69
N LEU A 48 12.10 -32.47 -0.87
CA LEU A 48 11.88 -31.36 0.07
C LEU A 48 10.41 -30.94 0.16
N ASP A 49 9.59 -31.22 -0.85
CA ASP A 49 8.16 -30.88 -0.86
C ASP A 49 7.37 -31.67 0.19
N ARG A 50 7.86 -32.87 0.55
CA ARG A 50 7.31 -33.66 1.65
C ARG A 50 7.66 -33.10 3.03
N PHE A 51 8.67 -32.24 3.11
CA PHE A 51 9.07 -31.59 4.35
C PHE A 51 9.63 -30.19 4.05
N PRO A 52 8.77 -29.21 3.69
CA PRO A 52 9.21 -27.89 3.21
C PRO A 52 10.09 -27.13 4.21
N ALA A 53 9.98 -27.47 5.50
CA ALA A 53 10.83 -26.94 6.56
C ALA A 53 12.33 -27.25 6.35
N ALA A 54 12.69 -28.33 5.65
CA ALA A 54 14.08 -28.65 5.30
C ALA A 54 14.71 -27.70 4.26
N ARG A 55 13.92 -26.81 3.62
CA ARG A 55 14.45 -25.78 2.71
C ARG A 55 15.20 -24.66 3.46
N LYS A 56 15.01 -24.56 4.77
CA LYS A 56 15.75 -23.64 5.65
C LYS A 56 16.98 -24.36 6.19
N THR A 57 18.16 -24.06 5.65
CA THR A 57 19.43 -24.73 5.97
C THR A 57 19.82 -24.68 7.45
N ASP A 58 19.29 -23.72 8.21
CA ASP A 58 19.65 -23.49 9.61
C ASP A 58 18.68 -24.16 10.61
N ALA A 59 17.59 -24.76 10.13
CA ALA A 59 16.55 -25.35 10.99
C ALA A 59 16.79 -26.82 11.34
N PHE A 60 17.60 -27.53 10.54
CA PHE A 60 17.86 -28.96 10.69
C PHE A 60 19.33 -29.26 10.35
N PRO A 61 19.94 -30.31 10.93
CA PRO A 61 21.28 -30.74 10.56
C PRO A 61 21.39 -30.99 9.06
N ALA A 62 22.26 -30.25 8.39
CA ALA A 62 22.41 -30.26 6.95
C ALA A 62 23.82 -30.73 6.54
N HIS A 63 23.88 -31.62 5.55
CA HIS A 63 25.11 -32.31 5.16
C HIS A 63 25.28 -32.24 3.64
N VAL A 64 26.44 -31.74 3.18
CA VAL A 64 26.79 -31.79 1.75
C VAL A 64 26.85 -33.25 1.31
N LEU A 65 26.32 -33.58 0.11
CA LEU A 65 26.18 -34.96 -0.38
C LEU A 65 27.47 -35.79 -0.29
N SER A 66 28.64 -35.19 -0.52
CA SER A 66 29.94 -35.87 -0.39
C SER A 66 30.24 -36.32 1.05
N VAL A 67 29.90 -35.48 2.04
CA VAL A 67 30.03 -35.79 3.48
C VAL A 67 28.93 -36.77 3.90
N ALA A 68 27.70 -36.51 3.48
CA ALA A 68 26.56 -37.34 3.76
C ALA A 68 26.73 -38.77 3.23
N GLN A 69 27.40 -38.96 2.10
CA GLN A 69 27.69 -40.28 1.55
C GLN A 69 28.66 -41.08 2.45
N ARG A 70 29.67 -40.45 3.04
CA ARG A 70 30.62 -41.14 3.92
C ARG A 70 29.94 -41.64 5.19
N ASP A 71 29.11 -40.78 5.78
CA ASP A 71 28.51 -40.97 7.11
C ASP A 71 27.02 -41.41 6.99
N PHE A 72 26.60 -41.87 5.80
CA PHE A 72 25.19 -42.06 5.42
C PHE A 72 24.43 -43.00 6.35
N GLY A 73 25.08 -44.08 6.79
CA GLY A 73 24.44 -45.03 7.70
C GLY A 73 24.07 -44.38 9.05
N ASP A 74 24.85 -43.43 9.54
CA ASP A 74 24.60 -42.78 10.82
C ASP A 74 23.51 -41.72 10.68
N LEU A 75 23.48 -41.02 9.55
CA LEU A 75 22.39 -40.11 9.18
C LEU A 75 21.04 -40.85 9.08
N VAL A 76 21.01 -42.05 8.50
CA VAL A 76 19.81 -42.90 8.47
C VAL A 76 19.35 -43.28 9.88
N ALA A 77 20.29 -43.58 10.78
CA ALA A 77 19.96 -43.91 12.17
C ALA A 77 19.45 -42.70 12.97
N LEU A 78 19.96 -41.49 12.71
CA LEU A 78 19.47 -40.24 13.31
C LEU A 78 18.08 -39.87 12.78
N ALA A 79 17.88 -39.96 11.46
CA ALA A 79 16.58 -39.73 10.84
C ALA A 79 15.50 -40.67 11.39
N ALA A 80 15.83 -41.96 11.55
CA ALA A 80 14.93 -42.95 12.12
C ALA A 80 14.58 -42.70 13.60
N LYS A 81 15.39 -41.92 14.33
CA LYS A 81 15.09 -41.46 15.72
C LYS A 81 14.26 -40.18 15.75
N GLY A 82 13.71 -39.74 14.62
CA GLY A 82 12.90 -38.52 14.52
C GLY A 82 13.71 -37.24 14.37
N GLN A 83 14.99 -37.32 13.97
CA GLN A 83 15.84 -36.15 13.70
C GLN A 83 16.07 -36.00 12.18
N PRO A 84 15.28 -35.18 11.46
CA PRO A 84 15.45 -34.99 10.03
C PRO A 84 16.87 -34.58 9.66
N GLN A 85 17.45 -35.20 8.62
CA GLN A 85 18.78 -34.86 8.10
C GLN A 85 18.64 -34.31 6.69
N VAL A 86 19.04 -33.06 6.47
CA VAL A 86 18.93 -32.39 5.16
C VAL A 86 20.17 -32.71 4.33
N LEU A 87 19.97 -33.05 3.06
CA LEU A 87 21.05 -33.30 2.11
C LEU A 87 21.22 -32.10 1.20
N LEU A 88 22.46 -31.59 1.11
CA LEU A 88 22.80 -30.40 0.34
C LEU A 88 23.62 -30.75 -0.90
N ARG A 89 23.26 -30.16 -2.04
CA ARG A 89 24.14 -30.04 -3.20
C ARG A 89 24.84 -28.70 -3.09
N ASN A 90 26.13 -28.71 -2.73
CA ASN A 90 26.87 -27.52 -2.30
C ASN A 90 26.16 -26.85 -1.11
N THR A 91 25.52 -25.70 -1.32
CA THR A 91 24.78 -24.94 -0.30
C THR A 91 23.26 -25.09 -0.41
N THR A 92 22.76 -25.77 -1.44
CA THR A 92 21.33 -25.85 -1.74
C THR A 92 20.75 -27.16 -1.21
N PRO A 93 19.70 -27.13 -0.37
CA PRO A 93 18.94 -28.33 -0.02
C PRO A 93 18.38 -29.02 -1.27
N VAL A 94 18.52 -30.34 -1.34
CA VAL A 94 18.00 -31.14 -2.48
C VAL A 94 17.12 -32.31 -2.05
N ALA A 95 17.34 -32.88 -0.85
CA ALA A 95 16.52 -33.96 -0.32
C ALA A 95 16.61 -33.99 1.21
N VAL A 96 15.77 -34.79 1.85
CA VAL A 96 15.75 -34.94 3.32
C VAL A 96 15.57 -36.41 3.70
N LEU A 97 16.27 -36.83 4.76
CA LEU A 97 16.03 -38.10 5.45
C LEU A 97 15.04 -37.87 6.60
N LEU A 98 13.95 -38.63 6.63
CA LEU A 98 12.86 -38.54 7.60
C LEU A 98 12.65 -39.88 8.32
N PRO A 99 12.04 -39.91 9.52
CA PRO A 99 11.61 -41.15 10.15
C PRO A 99 10.56 -41.86 9.28
N ALA A 100 10.66 -43.18 9.16
CA ALA A 100 9.68 -43.97 8.40
C ALA A 100 8.44 -44.36 9.21
N ASP A 101 8.54 -44.41 10.54
CA ASP A 101 7.46 -44.79 11.46
C ASP A 101 7.28 -43.67 12.51
N PRO A 102 6.04 -43.27 12.89
CA PRO A 102 5.82 -42.28 13.95
C PRO A 102 6.18 -42.85 15.34
N PRO A 103 6.66 -42.03 16.30
CA PRO A 103 6.98 -42.53 17.63
C PRO A 103 5.71 -42.97 18.37
N SER A 104 5.54 -44.30 18.49
CA SER A 104 4.70 -44.92 19.52
C SER A 104 5.44 -44.79 20.85
N ASP A 105 4.83 -44.12 21.83
CA ASP A 105 4.65 -44.62 23.20
C ASP A 105 4.11 -43.50 24.10
N ALA A 106 2.86 -43.67 24.53
CA ALA A 106 2.37 -43.10 25.77
C ALA A 106 2.87 -43.96 26.94
N PRO A 107 3.12 -43.34 28.11
CA PRO A 107 2.34 -43.79 29.26
C PRO A 107 1.78 -42.65 30.10
N SER A 108 0.58 -42.90 30.61
CA SER A 108 -0.09 -42.16 31.67
C SER A 108 0.58 -42.40 33.04
N SER A 109 0.71 -41.36 33.87
CA SER A 109 0.10 -41.30 35.21
C SER A 109 0.53 -40.04 35.95
N ASP A 110 -0.43 -39.51 36.73
CA ASP A 110 -0.28 -38.52 37.78
C ASP A 110 1.00 -38.67 38.61
N THR A 111 1.64 -37.53 38.92
CA THR A 111 1.97 -37.23 40.33
C THR A 111 2.14 -35.73 40.51
N ALA A 112 1.29 -35.19 41.39
CA ALA A 112 1.44 -33.88 41.98
C ALA A 112 2.67 -33.82 42.92
N ALA A 113 3.11 -32.58 43.15
CA ALA A 113 4.03 -32.11 44.19
C ALA A 113 5.52 -32.52 44.06
N ASP A 114 6.39 -31.55 43.82
CA ASP A 114 7.06 -30.91 44.96
C ASP A 114 7.76 -29.59 44.58
N SER A 115 7.43 -28.57 45.35
CA SER A 115 8.15 -27.31 45.44
C SER A 115 9.42 -27.47 46.28
N ARG A 116 10.57 -26.93 45.84
CA ARG A 116 11.51 -26.24 46.73
C ARG A 116 12.56 -25.41 45.98
N ALA A 117 12.67 -24.18 46.45
CA ALA A 117 13.55 -23.11 46.01
C ALA A 117 15.02 -23.31 46.43
N ALA A 118 15.95 -22.73 45.65
CA ALA A 118 17.07 -21.91 46.15
C ALA A 118 17.88 -21.27 44.99
N THR A 119 17.65 -19.98 44.78
CA THR A 119 18.64 -18.88 44.61
C THR A 119 19.96 -19.14 43.85
N ALA A 120 20.16 -18.45 42.72
CA ALA A 120 20.95 -17.20 42.60
C ALA A 120 21.67 -17.05 41.23
N GLY A 121 21.49 -15.89 40.59
CA GLY A 121 22.54 -15.21 39.82
C GLY A 121 22.48 -15.32 38.30
N GLY A 122 22.04 -14.23 37.63
CA GLY A 122 22.35 -14.00 36.21
C GLY A 122 21.21 -13.41 35.39
N ALA A 123 20.81 -12.16 35.68
CA ALA A 123 19.94 -11.41 34.79
C ALA A 123 20.74 -10.99 33.54
N VAL A 124 20.63 -11.77 32.47
CA VAL A 124 20.92 -11.30 31.10
C VAL A 124 19.58 -11.24 30.37
N LYS A 125 19.03 -10.02 30.27
CA LYS A 125 17.98 -9.73 29.29
C LYS A 125 18.62 -9.77 27.90
N VAL A 126 18.57 -10.93 27.24
CA VAL A 126 18.75 -10.98 25.78
C VAL A 126 17.42 -10.56 25.17
N GLN A 127 17.34 -9.28 24.83
CA GLN A 127 16.36 -8.71 23.92
C GLN A 127 16.65 -9.30 22.53
N GLY A 128 16.06 -10.46 22.24
CA GLY A 128 16.27 -11.22 21.01
C GLY A 128 15.13 -10.98 20.02
N ASN A 129 15.46 -10.30 18.93
CA ASN A 129 14.96 -10.53 17.58
C ASN A 129 13.43 -10.59 17.40
N GLN A 130 12.81 -9.46 17.07
CA GLN A 130 11.50 -9.45 16.42
C GLN A 130 11.68 -9.90 14.96
N ASP A 131 11.73 -11.22 14.78
CA ASP A 131 11.60 -11.86 13.48
C ASP A 131 10.22 -11.56 12.89
N ARG A 132 10.22 -11.24 11.58
CA ARG A 132 9.04 -11.06 10.73
C ARG A 132 7.94 -12.05 11.11
N GLY A 133 6.82 -11.52 11.59
CA GLY A 133 5.71 -12.30 12.12
C GLY A 133 5.11 -13.26 11.08
N SER A 134 5.60 -14.51 11.06
CA SER A 134 4.67 -15.62 10.93
C SER A 134 3.71 -15.46 12.10
N THR A 135 2.41 -15.29 11.85
CA THR A 135 1.40 -15.36 12.92
C THR A 135 1.72 -16.60 13.76
N PRO A 136 2.03 -16.45 15.05
CA PRO A 136 2.36 -17.59 15.88
C PRO A 136 1.16 -18.54 15.88
N ARG A 137 1.40 -19.85 15.91
CA ARG A 137 0.33 -20.82 16.16
C ARG A 137 -0.34 -20.44 17.47
N ARG A 138 -1.57 -19.91 17.40
CA ARG A 138 -2.36 -19.55 18.57
C ARG A 138 -2.99 -20.83 19.11
N LEU A 139 -2.34 -21.42 20.10
CA LEU A 139 -2.98 -22.41 20.96
C LEU A 139 -3.70 -21.62 22.04
N ALA A 140 -5.02 -21.56 21.96
CA ALA A 140 -5.86 -21.03 23.02
C ALA A 140 -6.38 -22.20 23.85
N THR A 141 -6.39 -22.05 25.17
CA THR A 141 -7.16 -22.98 26.02
C THR A 141 -8.65 -22.71 25.85
N LEU A 142 -9.49 -23.67 26.19
CA LEU A 142 -10.95 -23.46 26.21
C LEU A 142 -11.34 -22.28 27.11
N GLY A 143 -10.60 -22.06 28.20
CA GLY A 143 -10.80 -20.92 29.09
C GLY A 143 -10.49 -19.57 28.43
N ASP A 144 -9.44 -19.50 27.62
CA ASP A 144 -9.08 -18.27 26.86
C ASP A 144 -10.14 -17.95 25.80
N ALA A 145 -10.65 -18.98 25.11
CA ALA A 145 -11.68 -18.83 24.08
C ALA A 145 -13.05 -18.44 24.68
N ILE A 146 -13.46 -19.09 25.77
CA ILE A 146 -14.69 -18.73 26.50
C ILE A 146 -14.55 -17.34 27.11
N GLY A 147 -13.38 -16.99 27.64
CA GLY A 147 -13.07 -15.65 28.12
C GLY A 147 -13.36 -14.59 27.06
N SER A 148 -12.79 -14.72 25.86
CA SER A 148 -13.06 -13.79 24.75
C SER A 148 -14.54 -13.73 24.35
N VAL A 149 -15.24 -14.86 24.31
CA VAL A 149 -16.67 -14.91 23.91
C VAL A 149 -17.61 -14.32 24.97
N LEU A 150 -17.22 -14.33 26.25
CA LEU A 150 -18.04 -13.82 27.35
C LEU A 150 -17.73 -12.35 27.70
N THR A 151 -16.52 -11.87 27.41
CA THR A 151 -16.12 -10.47 27.66
C THR A 151 -16.37 -9.56 26.46
N ASP A 152 -16.22 -10.09 25.25
CA ASP A 152 -16.49 -9.36 24.02
C ASP A 152 -17.95 -9.63 23.65
N GLY A 153 -18.78 -8.59 23.61
CA GLY A 153 -20.15 -8.68 23.05
C GLY A 153 -20.13 -9.11 21.58
N PRO A 154 -21.29 -9.15 20.87
CA PRO A 154 -21.29 -9.38 19.42
C PRO A 154 -20.25 -8.45 18.77
N ALA A 155 -19.31 -9.04 18.04
CA ALA A 155 -18.03 -8.44 17.68
C ALA A 155 -18.18 -7.01 17.13
N ASP A 156 -17.33 -6.09 17.58
CA ASP A 156 -17.20 -4.72 17.07
C ASP A 156 -16.53 -4.68 15.66
N GLY A 157 -17.04 -5.52 14.76
CA GLY A 157 -16.59 -5.68 13.38
C GLY A 157 -17.40 -4.84 12.40
N PRO A 158 -16.89 -4.62 11.17
CA PRO A 158 -17.61 -3.93 10.11
C PRO A 158 -19.00 -4.50 9.85
N THR A 159 -19.94 -3.65 9.45
CA THR A 159 -21.33 -4.03 9.15
C THR A 159 -21.74 -3.60 7.74
N PHE A 160 -22.82 -4.16 7.21
CA PHE A 160 -23.41 -3.69 5.96
C PHE A 160 -24.14 -2.35 6.12
N GLY A 161 -24.45 -1.96 7.36
CA GLY A 161 -25.25 -0.78 7.67
C GLY A 161 -26.74 -0.98 7.39
N LEU A 162 -27.18 -2.25 7.39
CA LEU A 162 -28.52 -2.71 7.08
C LEU A 162 -28.97 -3.62 8.23
N PRO A 163 -29.56 -3.07 9.31
CA PRO A 163 -29.93 -3.81 10.52
C PRO A 163 -30.54 -5.20 10.31
N GLY A 164 -31.43 -5.39 9.33
CA GLY A 164 -32.04 -6.69 9.06
C GLY A 164 -31.04 -7.72 8.53
N LEU A 165 -30.13 -7.28 7.64
CA LEU A 165 -29.06 -8.13 7.12
C LEU A 165 -27.95 -8.33 8.17
N ASP A 166 -27.60 -7.28 8.91
CA ASP A 166 -26.58 -7.36 9.96
C ASP A 166 -27.01 -8.32 11.07
N ALA A 167 -28.31 -8.36 11.42
CA ALA A 167 -28.87 -9.36 12.33
C ALA A 167 -28.81 -10.78 11.77
N ALA A 168 -29.12 -10.96 10.47
CA ALA A 168 -29.09 -12.27 9.83
C ALA A 168 -27.67 -12.83 9.59
N THR A 169 -26.66 -11.94 9.52
CA THR A 169 -25.25 -12.31 9.25
C THR A 169 -24.38 -12.28 10.51
N GLY A 170 -24.79 -11.55 11.54
CA GLY A 170 -23.93 -11.21 12.68
C GLY A 170 -22.82 -10.22 12.31
N GLY A 171 -23.00 -9.43 11.25
CA GLY A 171 -22.00 -8.52 10.69
C GLY A 171 -20.91 -9.20 9.87
N LEU A 172 -19.85 -8.46 9.52
CA LEU A 172 -18.70 -8.97 8.78
C LEU A 172 -17.61 -9.43 9.75
N GLN A 173 -17.43 -10.75 9.83
CA GLN A 173 -16.52 -11.37 10.79
C GLN A 173 -15.05 -11.28 10.34
N PRO A 174 -14.15 -10.76 11.20
CA PRO A 174 -12.71 -10.77 10.94
C PRO A 174 -12.15 -12.17 10.65
N GLY A 175 -11.24 -12.26 9.69
CA GLY A 175 -10.61 -13.54 9.34
C GLY A 175 -11.40 -14.41 8.35
N ARG A 176 -12.60 -13.99 7.93
CA ARG A 176 -13.49 -14.75 7.03
C ARG A 176 -13.62 -14.10 5.66
N LEU A 177 -13.76 -14.95 4.63
CA LEU A 177 -14.19 -14.56 3.30
C LEU A 177 -15.72 -14.66 3.20
N THR A 178 -16.38 -13.55 2.91
CA THR A 178 -17.81 -13.47 2.63
C THR A 178 -18.03 -13.21 1.14
N LEU A 179 -18.80 -14.07 0.47
CA LEU A 179 -19.22 -13.86 -0.90
C LEU A 179 -20.61 -13.24 -0.97
N VAL A 180 -20.78 -12.24 -1.84
CA VAL A 180 -22.09 -11.75 -2.26
C VAL A 180 -22.35 -12.27 -3.67
N ALA A 181 -23.20 -13.29 -3.76
CA ALA A 181 -23.61 -13.92 -5.01
C ALA A 181 -24.86 -13.23 -5.55
N ALA A 182 -24.74 -12.54 -6.67
CA ALA A 182 -25.85 -11.82 -7.28
C ALA A 182 -25.75 -11.84 -8.79
N ARG A 183 -26.83 -12.24 -9.48
CA ARG A 183 -26.90 -12.08 -10.94
C ARG A 183 -26.71 -10.61 -11.35
N PRO A 184 -26.24 -10.34 -12.59
CA PRO A 184 -26.11 -8.98 -13.08
C PRO A 184 -27.44 -8.22 -12.94
N SER A 185 -27.37 -6.94 -12.60
CA SER A 185 -28.52 -6.04 -12.38
C SER A 185 -29.32 -6.25 -11.08
N VAL A 186 -29.02 -7.25 -10.26
CA VAL A 186 -29.66 -7.41 -8.94
C VAL A 186 -29.10 -6.45 -7.89
N GLY A 187 -27.85 -6.01 -8.07
CA GLY A 187 -27.24 -4.95 -7.25
C GLY A 187 -26.20 -5.43 -6.24
N GLY A 188 -25.58 -6.61 -6.39
CA GLY A 188 -24.56 -7.11 -5.45
C GLY A 188 -23.45 -6.11 -5.11
N SER A 189 -22.95 -5.36 -6.11
CA SER A 189 -21.98 -4.27 -5.91
C SER A 189 -22.48 -3.17 -4.96
N LEU A 190 -23.78 -2.87 -4.93
CA LEU A 190 -24.36 -1.87 -4.02
C LEU A 190 -24.33 -2.35 -2.56
N LEU A 191 -24.39 -3.66 -2.33
CA LEU A 191 -24.28 -4.24 -0.99
C LEU A 191 -22.84 -4.13 -0.47
N GLY A 192 -21.86 -4.44 -1.32
CA GLY A 192 -20.44 -4.19 -1.01
C GLY A 192 -20.13 -2.72 -0.77
N LEU A 193 -20.71 -1.84 -1.58
CA LEU A 193 -20.59 -0.39 -1.41
C LEU A 193 -21.24 0.10 -0.11
N SER A 194 -22.35 -0.51 0.33
CA SER A 194 -22.98 -0.20 1.62
C SER A 194 -22.04 -0.49 2.78
N ALA A 195 -21.42 -1.68 2.80
CA ALA A 195 -20.46 -2.05 3.82
C ALA A 195 -19.22 -1.12 3.82
N ALA A 196 -18.68 -0.82 2.64
CA ALA A 196 -17.53 0.09 2.50
C ALA A 196 -17.86 1.49 3.03
N ARG A 197 -19.02 2.04 2.65
CA ARG A 197 -19.48 3.37 3.10
C ARG A 197 -19.71 3.41 4.61
N LYS A 198 -20.41 2.42 5.15
CA LYS A 198 -20.68 2.30 6.59
C LYS A 198 -19.37 2.31 7.38
N THR A 199 -18.42 1.44 6.98
CA THR A 199 -17.12 1.29 7.63
C THR A 199 -16.27 2.57 7.53
N ALA A 200 -16.14 3.14 6.34
CA ALA A 200 -15.26 4.31 6.13
C ALA A 200 -15.86 5.62 6.63
N LEU A 201 -17.15 5.87 6.34
CA LEU A 201 -17.75 7.19 6.52
C LEU A 201 -18.42 7.36 7.88
N VAL A 202 -18.98 6.27 8.43
CA VAL A 202 -19.67 6.29 9.74
C VAL A 202 -18.75 5.80 10.84
N GLU A 203 -18.14 4.63 10.68
CA GLU A 203 -17.27 4.01 11.70
C GLU A 203 -15.85 4.60 11.69
N ARG A 204 -15.50 5.39 10.67
CA ARG A 204 -14.19 6.05 10.50
C ARG A 204 -13.01 5.05 10.48
N ARG A 205 -13.19 3.90 9.82
CA ARG A 205 -12.17 2.84 9.71
C ARG A 205 -11.72 2.65 8.27
N THR A 206 -10.45 2.29 8.07
CA THR A 206 -9.84 2.16 6.73
C THR A 206 -10.42 0.99 5.94
N VAL A 207 -10.75 1.21 4.67
CA VAL A 207 -11.31 0.23 3.74
C VAL A 207 -10.49 0.21 2.45
N LEU A 208 -10.15 -0.99 1.98
CA LEU A 208 -9.65 -1.23 0.62
C LEU A 208 -10.80 -1.67 -0.28
N TYR A 209 -11.13 -0.89 -1.30
CA TYR A 209 -12.10 -1.24 -2.33
C TYR A 209 -11.38 -1.61 -3.64
N ALA A 210 -11.17 -2.90 -3.85
CA ALA A 210 -10.56 -3.47 -5.05
C ALA A 210 -11.61 -3.62 -6.16
N ALA A 211 -11.57 -2.71 -7.12
CA ALA A 211 -12.56 -2.55 -8.19
C ALA A 211 -12.12 -3.26 -9.48
N SER A 212 -12.44 -4.55 -9.59
CA SER A 212 -12.31 -5.32 -10.82
C SER A 212 -13.56 -5.13 -11.70
N GLY A 213 -13.53 -4.13 -12.56
CA GLY A 213 -14.60 -3.86 -13.54
C GLY A 213 -15.14 -2.43 -13.50
N PRO A 214 -15.76 -1.96 -12.40
CA PRO A 214 -16.17 -0.56 -12.28
C PRO A 214 -14.95 0.34 -12.12
N ASN A 215 -14.95 1.51 -12.75
CA ASN A 215 -13.90 2.50 -12.53
C ASN A 215 -14.14 3.30 -11.24
N ARG A 216 -13.09 3.96 -10.74
CA ARG A 216 -13.17 4.79 -9.52
C ARG A 216 -14.24 5.88 -9.58
N ASP A 217 -14.42 6.52 -10.74
CA ASP A 217 -15.40 7.60 -10.93
C ASP A 217 -16.84 7.11 -10.78
N ASP A 218 -17.16 5.93 -11.32
CA ASP A 218 -18.47 5.31 -11.20
C ASP A 218 -18.77 4.94 -9.74
N ILE A 219 -17.78 4.39 -9.04
CA ILE A 219 -17.89 4.08 -7.60
C ILE A 219 -18.14 5.36 -6.81
N PHE A 220 -17.35 6.41 -7.04
CA PHE A 220 -17.49 7.68 -6.33
C PHE A 220 -18.87 8.33 -6.57
N ARG A 221 -19.39 8.29 -7.80
CA ARG A 221 -20.74 8.77 -8.12
C ARG A 221 -21.83 7.97 -7.40
N ARG A 222 -21.68 6.65 -7.26
CA ARG A 222 -22.63 5.82 -6.49
C ARG A 222 -22.59 6.18 -5.00
N ILE A 223 -21.41 6.45 -4.44
CA ILE A 223 -21.27 6.91 -3.06
C ILE A 223 -21.99 8.24 -2.87
N ILE A 224 -21.75 9.23 -3.73
CA ILE A 224 -22.44 10.52 -3.66
C ILE A 224 -23.96 10.33 -3.78
N ALA A 225 -24.43 9.51 -4.73
CA ALA A 225 -25.86 9.23 -4.88
C ALA A 225 -26.49 8.68 -3.59
N ALA A 226 -25.81 7.72 -2.96
CA ALA A 226 -26.29 7.04 -1.77
C ALA A 226 -26.22 7.92 -0.50
N GLU A 227 -25.22 8.80 -0.39
CA GLU A 227 -25.04 9.73 0.72
C GLU A 227 -25.95 10.97 0.61
N ALA A 228 -26.03 11.57 -0.57
CA ALA A 228 -26.80 12.80 -0.80
C ALA A 228 -28.29 12.55 -1.05
N GLY A 229 -28.70 11.29 -1.26
CA GLY A 229 -30.04 10.95 -1.74
C GLY A 229 -30.31 11.51 -3.14
N GLY A 230 -29.26 11.58 -3.97
CA GLY A 230 -29.30 12.12 -5.32
C GLY A 230 -29.51 11.05 -6.39
N GLU A 231 -30.15 11.41 -7.51
CA GLU A 231 -30.37 10.47 -8.62
C GLU A 231 -29.05 10.10 -9.31
N TYR A 232 -28.67 8.82 -9.26
CA TYR A 232 -27.44 8.31 -9.86
C TYR A 232 -27.37 8.56 -11.38
N ALA A 233 -28.50 8.48 -12.08
CA ALA A 233 -28.56 8.74 -13.52
C ALA A 233 -28.14 10.18 -13.87
N ARG A 234 -28.52 11.15 -13.04
CA ARG A 234 -28.12 12.56 -13.19
C ARG A 234 -26.65 12.75 -12.87
N LEU A 235 -26.17 12.14 -11.77
CA LEU A 235 -24.76 12.18 -11.38
C LEU A 235 -23.85 11.56 -12.43
N LYS A 236 -24.28 10.48 -13.10
CA LYS A 236 -23.54 9.85 -14.22
C LYS A 236 -23.36 10.79 -15.42
N GLN A 237 -24.27 11.75 -15.61
CA GLN A 237 -24.17 12.79 -16.64
C GLN A 237 -23.27 13.98 -16.23
N GLY A 238 -22.63 13.92 -15.06
CA GLY A 238 -21.76 15.00 -14.55
C GLY A 238 -22.53 16.20 -14.00
N ARG A 239 -23.83 16.08 -13.75
CA ARG A 239 -24.65 17.16 -13.19
C ARG A 239 -24.81 16.95 -11.69
N LEU A 240 -24.07 17.72 -10.89
CA LEU A 240 -24.19 17.74 -9.44
C LEU A 240 -24.94 19.00 -9.00
N THR A 241 -25.92 18.82 -8.12
CA THR A 241 -26.52 19.91 -7.34
C THR A 241 -25.52 20.46 -6.33
N GLU A 242 -25.77 21.67 -5.83
CA GLU A 242 -24.93 22.29 -4.81
C GLU A 242 -24.81 21.41 -3.54
N HIS A 243 -25.90 20.76 -3.13
CA HIS A 243 -25.88 19.83 -2.01
C HIS A 243 -24.97 18.61 -2.28
N GLU A 244 -25.05 18.01 -3.46
CA GLU A 244 -24.19 16.88 -3.86
C GLU A 244 -22.71 17.29 -3.95
N GLN A 245 -22.41 18.52 -4.39
CA GLN A 245 -21.05 19.06 -4.39
C GLN A 245 -20.51 19.21 -2.97
N GLN A 246 -21.31 19.73 -2.03
CA GLN A 246 -20.95 19.83 -0.62
C GLN A 246 -20.72 18.45 0.01
N VAL A 247 -21.54 17.46 -0.32
CA VAL A 247 -21.32 16.06 0.10
C VAL A 247 -20.01 15.53 -0.48
N ALA A 248 -19.76 15.72 -1.77
CA ALA A 248 -18.51 15.30 -2.41
C ALA A 248 -17.27 15.92 -1.74
N HIS A 249 -17.29 17.22 -1.42
CA HIS A 249 -16.20 17.87 -0.70
C HIS A 249 -15.94 17.28 0.69
N ARG A 250 -17.00 16.94 1.44
CA ARG A 250 -16.86 16.25 2.73
C ARG A 250 -16.30 14.83 2.58
N LEU A 251 -16.68 14.11 1.52
CA LEU A 251 -16.17 12.77 1.22
C LEU A 251 -14.68 12.79 0.86
N VAL A 252 -14.21 13.83 0.15
CA VAL A 252 -12.78 14.00 -0.15
C VAL A 252 -11.95 14.13 1.13
N GLN A 253 -12.45 14.86 2.14
CA GLN A 253 -11.77 14.98 3.44
C GLN A 253 -11.77 13.67 4.26
N ALA A 254 -12.65 12.71 3.93
CA ALA A 254 -12.65 11.36 4.49
C ALA A 254 -11.92 10.33 3.59
N GLY A 255 -11.35 10.79 2.46
CA GLY A 255 -10.85 9.93 1.38
C GLY A 255 -9.71 8.99 1.79
N ASP A 256 -8.94 9.35 2.82
CA ASP A 256 -7.85 8.51 3.32
C ASP A 256 -8.34 7.21 3.97
N LEU A 257 -9.63 7.13 4.33
CA LEU A 257 -10.25 5.95 4.92
C LEU A 257 -10.91 5.01 3.90
N LEU A 258 -11.14 5.45 2.67
CA LEU A 258 -11.70 4.60 1.61
C LEU A 258 -10.81 4.65 0.38
N MET A 259 -9.88 3.70 0.30
CA MET A 259 -8.93 3.61 -0.80
C MET A 259 -9.49 2.71 -1.90
N ILE A 260 -9.66 3.26 -3.11
CA ILE A 260 -10.17 2.54 -4.27
C ILE A 260 -9.00 2.16 -5.18
N ASP A 261 -8.84 0.87 -5.43
CA ASP A 261 -7.90 0.32 -6.42
C ASP A 261 -8.67 -0.11 -7.67
N ASP A 262 -8.58 0.66 -8.75
CA ASP A 262 -9.24 0.40 -10.04
C ASP A 262 -8.27 -0.07 -11.14
N GLY A 263 -7.16 -0.71 -10.74
CA GLY A 263 -6.16 -1.23 -11.65
C GLY A 263 -6.75 -2.14 -12.75
N SER A 264 -6.41 -1.88 -14.01
CA SER A 264 -6.95 -2.64 -15.16
C SER A 264 -6.55 -4.12 -15.17
N ASP A 265 -5.44 -4.46 -14.51
CA ASP A 265 -4.90 -5.82 -14.41
C ASP A 265 -4.93 -6.34 -12.97
N LEU A 266 -5.90 -5.89 -12.16
CA LEU A 266 -6.00 -6.26 -10.74
C LEU A 266 -6.25 -7.77 -10.55
N ARG A 267 -5.35 -8.45 -9.82
CA ARG A 267 -5.49 -9.84 -9.36
C ARG A 267 -5.63 -9.90 -7.84
N ALA A 268 -5.99 -11.09 -7.35
CA ALA A 268 -6.08 -11.36 -5.92
C ALA A 268 -4.73 -11.22 -5.22
N GLU A 269 -3.62 -11.53 -5.91
CA GLU A 269 -2.27 -11.35 -5.39
C GLU A 269 -1.94 -9.86 -5.20
N ASP A 270 -2.31 -9.00 -6.14
CA ASP A 270 -2.08 -7.55 -6.04
C ASP A 270 -2.82 -6.97 -4.81
N ILE A 271 -4.05 -7.44 -4.56
CA ILE A 271 -4.84 -7.08 -3.37
C ILE A 271 -4.14 -7.57 -2.09
N ALA A 272 -3.70 -8.83 -2.08
CA ALA A 272 -3.03 -9.44 -0.93
C ALA A 272 -1.65 -8.84 -0.63
N GLU A 273 -0.98 -8.25 -1.63
CA GLU A 273 0.25 -7.50 -1.43
C GLU A 273 0.00 -6.08 -0.92
N THR A 274 -1.10 -5.45 -1.33
CA THR A 274 -1.42 -4.07 -0.97
C THR A 274 -1.97 -3.97 0.47
N ALA A 275 -2.96 -4.79 0.80
CA ALA A 275 -3.70 -4.73 2.06
C ALA A 275 -2.82 -4.72 3.35
N PRO A 276 -1.72 -5.50 3.48
CA PRO A 276 -0.89 -5.49 4.68
C PRO A 276 -0.19 -4.15 4.99
N HIS A 277 -0.08 -3.25 4.01
CA HIS A 277 0.61 -1.96 4.17
C HIS A 277 -0.34 -0.81 4.51
N MET A 278 -1.66 -1.08 4.56
CA MET A 278 -2.66 -0.09 4.90
C MET A 278 -2.82 -0.03 6.41
N GLN A 279 -2.55 1.13 7.00
CA GLN A 279 -2.71 1.35 8.43
C GLN A 279 -4.19 1.27 8.83
N GLY A 280 -4.48 0.50 9.88
CA GLY A 280 -5.83 0.38 10.44
C GLY A 280 -6.86 -0.24 9.50
N LEU A 281 -6.43 -1.05 8.52
CA LEU A 281 -7.32 -1.72 7.58
C LEU A 281 -8.38 -2.56 8.32
N ALA A 282 -9.66 -2.21 8.12
CA ALA A 282 -10.79 -2.85 8.78
C ALA A 282 -11.66 -3.67 7.84
N LEU A 283 -11.64 -3.41 6.53
CA LEU A 283 -12.43 -4.15 5.54
C LEU A 283 -11.73 -4.16 4.18
N VAL A 284 -11.75 -5.31 3.49
CA VAL A 284 -11.42 -5.41 2.07
C VAL A 284 -12.67 -5.76 1.29
N VAL A 285 -13.01 -4.97 0.27
CA VAL A 285 -14.11 -5.24 -0.66
C VAL A 285 -13.55 -5.52 -2.05
N VAL A 286 -13.95 -6.61 -2.68
CA VAL A 286 -13.55 -6.99 -4.04
C VAL A 286 -14.77 -6.99 -4.96
N ASP A 287 -14.88 -5.98 -5.83
CA ASP A 287 -16.01 -5.76 -6.74
C ASP A 287 -15.51 -5.65 -8.18
N ARG A 288 -15.48 -6.72 -8.98
CA ARG A 288 -16.12 -8.04 -8.76
C ARG A 288 -15.30 -9.20 -9.30
N LEU A 289 -15.64 -10.38 -8.80
CA LEU A 289 -15.31 -11.67 -9.38
C LEU A 289 -16.31 -11.96 -10.52
N GLN A 290 -15.80 -12.09 -11.74
CA GLN A 290 -16.64 -12.29 -12.93
C GLN A 290 -16.68 -13.76 -13.35
N ALA A 291 -17.85 -14.39 -13.26
CA ALA A 291 -18.06 -15.80 -13.59
C ALA A 291 -17.67 -16.13 -15.04
N ALA A 292 -18.00 -15.26 -15.99
CA ALA A 292 -17.59 -15.43 -17.37
C ALA A 292 -16.11 -15.07 -17.56
N HIS A 293 -15.34 -15.95 -18.22
CA HIS A 293 -13.95 -15.66 -18.55
C HIS A 293 -13.83 -14.37 -19.39
N SER A 294 -12.93 -13.49 -18.97
CA SER A 294 -12.59 -12.25 -19.65
C SER A 294 -11.09 -12.10 -19.75
N ALA A 295 -10.57 -12.03 -20.97
CA ALA A 295 -9.14 -11.81 -21.22
C ALA A 295 -8.63 -10.46 -20.67
N ARG A 296 -9.55 -9.51 -20.42
CA ARG A 296 -9.24 -8.17 -19.93
C ARG A 296 -9.30 -8.05 -18.41
N LEU A 297 -9.85 -9.04 -17.71
CA LEU A 297 -10.06 -8.98 -16.26
C LEU A 297 -9.45 -10.22 -15.60
N PRO A 298 -8.39 -10.08 -14.79
CA PRO A 298 -7.75 -11.23 -14.18
C PRO A 298 -8.64 -12.00 -13.20
N LEU A 299 -9.51 -11.30 -12.46
CA LEU A 299 -10.51 -11.88 -11.57
C LEU A 299 -11.75 -12.37 -12.34
N SER A 300 -11.53 -13.30 -13.27
CA SER A 300 -12.61 -13.87 -14.07
C SER A 300 -12.41 -15.33 -14.48
N GLY A 301 -13.53 -16.03 -14.69
CA GLY A 301 -13.61 -17.37 -15.26
C GLY A 301 -12.96 -18.46 -14.41
N ASP A 302 -12.16 -19.30 -15.07
CA ASP A 302 -11.47 -20.46 -14.53
C ASP A 302 -10.42 -20.13 -13.45
N ARG A 303 -10.02 -18.87 -13.34
CA ARG A 303 -9.06 -18.38 -12.33
C ARG A 303 -9.68 -18.03 -10.99
N LEU A 304 -11.02 -17.99 -10.90
CA LEU A 304 -11.71 -17.56 -9.69
C LEU A 304 -11.46 -18.44 -8.46
N PRO A 305 -11.36 -19.78 -8.55
CA PRO A 305 -11.07 -20.62 -7.38
C PRO A 305 -9.72 -20.29 -6.74
N ASP A 306 -8.67 -20.12 -7.56
CA ASP A 306 -7.33 -19.74 -7.07
C ASP A 306 -7.36 -18.34 -6.43
N ALA A 307 -8.03 -17.38 -7.08
CA ALA A 307 -8.21 -16.04 -6.54
C ALA A 307 -8.96 -16.05 -5.19
N SER A 308 -10.02 -16.85 -5.07
CA SER A 308 -10.78 -17.01 -3.83
C SER A 308 -9.92 -17.55 -2.69
N GLN A 309 -9.05 -18.53 -2.98
CA GLN A 309 -8.13 -19.09 -1.99
C GLN A 309 -7.10 -18.06 -1.50
N VAL A 310 -6.61 -17.19 -2.39
CA VAL A 310 -5.73 -16.06 -2.03
C VAL A 310 -6.48 -15.08 -1.12
N LEU A 311 -7.71 -14.70 -1.47
CA LEU A 311 -8.55 -13.79 -0.67
C LEU A 311 -8.91 -14.37 0.70
N ALA A 312 -9.24 -15.66 0.79
CA ALA A 312 -9.50 -16.33 2.06
C ALA A 312 -8.24 -16.38 2.93
N THR A 313 -7.07 -16.58 2.33
CA THR A 313 -5.78 -16.55 3.03
C THR A 313 -5.46 -15.14 3.53
N LEU A 314 -5.74 -14.13 2.71
CA LEU A 314 -5.60 -12.72 3.10
C LEU A 314 -6.45 -12.39 4.33
N ALA A 315 -7.74 -12.76 4.30
CA ALA A 315 -8.68 -12.53 5.40
C ALA A 315 -8.11 -13.09 6.72
N ARG A 316 -7.70 -14.37 6.71
CA ARG A 316 -7.13 -15.05 7.89
C ARG A 316 -5.81 -14.45 8.36
N THR A 317 -4.96 -14.03 7.43
CA THR A 317 -3.61 -13.53 7.75
C THR A 317 -3.67 -12.14 8.40
N LEU A 318 -4.51 -11.25 7.87
CA LEU A 318 -4.68 -9.91 8.40
C LEU A 318 -5.71 -9.84 9.54
N HIS A 319 -6.49 -10.89 9.74
CA HIS A 319 -7.63 -10.89 10.66
C HIS A 319 -8.60 -9.74 10.35
N VAL A 320 -8.93 -9.60 9.07
CA VAL A 320 -9.81 -8.56 8.51
C VAL A 320 -10.87 -9.26 7.65
N PRO A 321 -12.15 -8.84 7.69
CA PRO A 321 -13.15 -9.39 6.78
C PRO A 321 -12.81 -9.06 5.32
N VAL A 322 -12.95 -10.06 4.45
CA VAL A 322 -12.88 -9.87 2.99
C VAL A 322 -14.27 -10.13 2.41
N LEU A 323 -14.85 -9.12 1.76
CA LEU A 323 -16.15 -9.17 1.12
C LEU A 323 -15.95 -9.18 -0.41
N ALA A 324 -16.27 -10.27 -1.09
CA ALA A 324 -16.11 -10.37 -2.53
C ALA A 324 -17.45 -10.53 -3.24
N ILE A 325 -17.69 -9.74 -4.29
CA ILE A 325 -18.93 -9.76 -5.06
C ILE A 325 -18.72 -10.67 -6.26
N VAL A 326 -19.55 -11.70 -6.40
CA VAL A 326 -19.58 -12.58 -7.58
C VAL A 326 -20.89 -12.37 -8.34
N ASP A 327 -20.78 -12.25 -9.65
CA ASP A 327 -21.87 -11.90 -10.54
C ASP A 327 -22.74 -13.07 -11.00
N SER A 328 -22.72 -14.15 -10.24
CA SER A 328 -23.43 -15.39 -10.53
C SER A 328 -24.04 -15.94 -9.24
N ASP A 329 -25.21 -16.55 -9.35
CA ASP A 329 -25.87 -17.35 -8.32
C ASP A 329 -25.76 -18.86 -8.60
N ASP A 330 -24.90 -19.27 -9.54
CA ASP A 330 -24.66 -20.67 -9.90
C ASP A 330 -24.03 -21.46 -8.73
N PRO A 331 -24.75 -22.45 -8.16
CA PRO A 331 -24.26 -23.24 -7.03
C PRO A 331 -22.94 -23.98 -7.29
N GLU A 332 -22.67 -24.42 -8.52
CA GLU A 332 -21.43 -25.14 -8.84
C GLU A 332 -20.22 -24.22 -8.73
N LEU A 333 -20.31 -23.02 -9.33
CA LEU A 333 -19.27 -22.01 -9.21
C LEU A 333 -19.09 -21.58 -7.74
N LEU A 334 -20.17 -21.29 -7.02
CA LEU A 334 -20.09 -20.85 -5.63
C LEU A 334 -19.42 -21.91 -4.73
N GLY A 335 -19.69 -23.20 -4.98
CA GLY A 335 -19.01 -24.29 -4.30
C GLY A 335 -17.50 -24.35 -4.56
N LEU A 336 -17.05 -23.98 -5.77
CA LEU A 336 -15.62 -23.93 -6.10
C LEU A 336 -14.87 -22.76 -5.45
N LEU A 337 -15.58 -21.68 -5.08
CA LEU A 337 -14.96 -20.53 -4.43
C LEU A 337 -14.70 -20.75 -2.92
N ASP A 338 -15.32 -21.76 -2.31
CA ASP A 338 -15.07 -22.22 -0.93
C ASP A 338 -15.03 -21.09 0.12
N ALA A 339 -15.97 -20.14 0.02
CA ALA A 339 -16.07 -19.03 0.97
C ALA A 339 -16.67 -19.48 2.31
N ASP A 340 -16.29 -18.78 3.39
CA ASP A 340 -16.78 -19.11 4.73
C ASP A 340 -18.26 -18.75 4.91
N ILE A 341 -18.71 -17.67 4.26
CA ILE A 341 -20.11 -17.20 4.24
C ILE A 341 -20.49 -16.85 2.80
N THR A 342 -21.68 -17.25 2.35
CA THR A 342 -22.26 -16.87 1.05
C THR A 342 -23.60 -16.18 1.26
N LEU A 343 -23.74 -14.99 0.69
CA LEU A 343 -24.96 -14.18 0.65
C LEU A 343 -25.52 -14.22 -0.77
N THR A 344 -26.62 -14.95 -0.98
CA THR A 344 -27.25 -15.06 -2.30
C THR A 344 -28.41 -14.09 -2.42
N LEU A 345 -28.34 -13.16 -3.37
CA LEU A 345 -29.39 -12.19 -3.66
C LEU A 345 -30.34 -12.74 -4.71
N THR A 346 -31.59 -12.97 -4.30
CA THR A 346 -32.64 -13.48 -5.18
C THR A 346 -33.76 -12.43 -5.30
N PRO A 347 -34.05 -11.92 -6.52
CA PRO A 347 -35.22 -11.09 -6.74
C PRO A 347 -36.50 -11.84 -6.34
N THR A 348 -37.41 -11.16 -5.63
CA THR A 348 -38.70 -11.75 -5.26
C THR A 348 -39.77 -11.42 -6.31
N GLU A 349 -40.97 -11.98 -6.16
CA GLU A 349 -42.14 -11.59 -6.98
C GLU A 349 -42.50 -10.10 -6.81
N ASP A 350 -42.21 -9.53 -5.63
CA ASP A 350 -42.33 -8.11 -5.37
C ASP A 350 -41.05 -7.41 -5.86
N PRO A 351 -41.11 -6.58 -6.93
CA PRO A 351 -39.94 -5.88 -7.44
C PRO A 351 -39.36 -4.88 -6.44
N ALA A 352 -40.11 -4.52 -5.39
CA ALA A 352 -39.62 -3.68 -4.30
C ALA A 352 -38.85 -4.49 -3.23
N LYS A 353 -38.68 -5.80 -3.39
CA LYS A 353 -37.98 -6.67 -2.42
C LYS A 353 -37.00 -7.63 -3.10
N VAL A 354 -35.83 -7.74 -2.50
CA VAL A 354 -34.79 -8.73 -2.79
C VAL A 354 -34.58 -9.56 -1.53
N GLN A 355 -34.64 -10.88 -1.67
CA GLN A 355 -34.29 -11.79 -0.59
C GLN A 355 -32.79 -12.01 -0.58
N VAL A 356 -32.18 -11.94 0.60
CA VAL A 356 -30.78 -12.30 0.83
C VAL A 356 -30.77 -13.56 1.67
N THR A 357 -30.31 -14.66 1.09
CA THR A 357 -30.13 -15.92 1.81
C THR A 357 -28.70 -15.98 2.34
N VAL A 358 -28.55 -16.20 3.65
CA VAL A 358 -27.26 -16.30 4.34
C VAL A 358 -26.93 -17.77 4.53
N ALA A 359 -25.84 -18.23 3.94
CA ALA A 359 -25.34 -19.59 4.11
C ALA A 359 -23.92 -19.58 4.65
N GLU A 360 -23.65 -20.45 5.62
CA GLU A 360 -22.32 -20.72 6.16
C GLU A 360 -21.84 -22.08 5.64
N ARG A 361 -20.56 -22.19 5.26
CA ARG A 361 -20.00 -23.38 4.59
C ARG A 361 -20.37 -24.70 5.26
N ASP A 362 -20.24 -24.77 6.57
CA ASP A 362 -20.39 -26.02 7.33
C ASP A 362 -21.83 -26.25 7.85
N PHE A 363 -22.67 -25.22 7.83
CA PHE A 363 -24.02 -25.24 8.41
C PHE A 363 -25.14 -25.06 7.39
N GLY A 364 -24.81 -24.74 6.14
CA GLY A 364 -25.81 -24.44 5.11
C GLY A 364 -26.50 -23.11 5.39
N THR A 365 -27.78 -22.99 5.02
CA THR A 365 -28.55 -21.77 5.25
C THR A 365 -28.79 -21.54 6.74
N ILE A 366 -28.27 -20.43 7.26
CA ILE A 366 -28.37 -20.03 8.66
C ILE A 366 -29.38 -18.90 8.89
N GLY A 367 -29.77 -18.19 7.83
CA GLY A 367 -30.74 -17.11 7.94
C GLY A 367 -31.13 -16.52 6.59
N SER A 368 -32.08 -15.59 6.62
CA SER A 368 -32.42 -14.77 5.47
C SER A 368 -32.88 -13.38 5.89
N ALA A 369 -32.70 -12.41 5.00
CA ALA A 369 -33.17 -11.05 5.17
C ALA A 369 -33.87 -10.56 3.90
N TYR A 370 -34.72 -9.54 4.02
CA TYR A 370 -35.32 -8.86 2.89
C TYR A 370 -34.81 -7.43 2.81
N LEU A 371 -34.36 -7.04 1.62
CA LEU A 371 -33.89 -5.70 1.32
C LEU A 371 -34.79 -5.05 0.27
N LYS A 372 -34.95 -3.74 0.36
CA LYS A 372 -35.59 -2.92 -0.66
C LYS A 372 -34.53 -2.28 -1.57
N PRO A 373 -34.46 -2.61 -2.87
CA PRO A 373 -33.53 -1.97 -3.79
C PRO A 373 -33.98 -0.52 -4.08
N ASP A 374 -33.11 0.44 -3.80
CA ASP A 374 -33.27 1.86 -4.15
C ASP A 374 -32.22 2.22 -5.21
N LEU A 375 -32.41 1.66 -6.40
CA LEU A 375 -31.44 1.76 -7.51
C LEU A 375 -31.29 3.19 -8.04
N ILE A 376 -32.31 4.03 -7.85
CA ILE A 376 -32.29 5.45 -8.23
C ILE A 376 -31.17 6.17 -7.47
N HIS A 377 -30.99 5.84 -6.20
CA HIS A 377 -29.98 6.42 -5.32
C HIS A 377 -28.79 5.47 -5.08
N ALA A 378 -28.65 4.41 -5.89
CA ALA A 378 -27.56 3.42 -5.82
C ALA A 378 -27.36 2.81 -4.42
N ARG A 379 -28.44 2.39 -3.74
CA ARG A 379 -28.37 1.76 -2.41
C ARG A 379 -29.43 0.68 -2.18
N PHE A 380 -29.28 -0.06 -1.09
CA PHE A 380 -30.33 -0.88 -0.48
C PHE A 380 -30.85 -0.21 0.79
N LEU A 381 -32.10 -0.54 1.15
CA LEU A 381 -32.74 -0.19 2.41
C LEU A 381 -33.25 -1.48 3.07
N ASP A 382 -33.43 -1.51 4.39
CA ASP A 382 -34.11 -2.63 5.03
C ASP A 382 -35.58 -2.71 4.62
N ALA A 383 -36.07 -3.93 4.35
CA ALA A 383 -37.50 -4.18 4.26
C ALA A 383 -37.99 -4.67 5.64
N ALA A 384 -39.00 -4.02 6.21
CA ALA A 384 -39.59 -4.43 7.49
C ALA A 384 -39.92 -5.94 7.51
N ALA A 385 -39.47 -6.64 8.54
CA ALA A 385 -39.53 -8.11 8.64
C ALA A 385 -40.97 -8.66 8.73
N PRO A 386 -41.29 -9.82 8.11
CA PRO A 386 -42.49 -10.59 8.45
C PRO A 386 -42.28 -11.37 9.76
N LEU A 387 -43.24 -11.28 10.68
CA LEU A 387 -43.33 -12.15 11.86
C LEU A 387 -43.50 -13.62 11.41
N GLU A 388 -42.58 -14.49 11.81
CA GLU A 388 -42.73 -15.94 11.59
C GLU A 388 -43.93 -16.49 12.37
N ARG A 389 -44.86 -17.13 11.66
CA ARG A 389 -45.96 -17.91 12.27
C ARG A 389 -45.46 -19.33 12.55
N ALA A 390 -45.40 -19.70 13.83
CA ALA A 390 -45.48 -21.09 14.24
C ALA A 390 -46.95 -21.53 14.29
N ASP A 391 -47.23 -22.69 13.67
CA ASP A 391 -48.54 -23.31 13.57
C ASP A 391 -49.22 -23.59 14.92
N SER A 392 -50.47 -23.15 15.09
CA SER A 392 -51.54 -23.83 15.85
C SER A 392 -52.91 -23.19 15.54
N PRO A 393 -54.02 -23.97 15.51
CA PRO A 393 -55.25 -23.53 14.86
C PRO A 393 -56.23 -22.79 15.79
N ALA A 394 -56.97 -21.88 15.15
CA ALA A 394 -58.30 -21.36 15.50
C ALA A 394 -58.45 -20.33 16.65
N GLY A 395 -58.82 -19.11 16.24
CA GLY A 395 -59.58 -18.13 17.03
C GLY A 395 -59.61 -16.76 16.36
N PRO A 396 -60.78 -16.20 15.96
CA PRO A 396 -60.85 -14.86 15.39
C PRO A 396 -60.88 -13.81 16.51
N GLY A 397 -59.94 -12.86 16.47
CA GLY A 397 -59.88 -11.70 17.38
C GLY A 397 -59.34 -10.46 16.65
N PRO A 398 -59.79 -9.24 17.02
CA PRO A 398 -59.91 -8.11 16.09
C PRO A 398 -58.63 -7.28 15.90
N ALA A 399 -58.64 -6.52 14.80
CA ALA A 399 -57.59 -5.71 14.20
C ALA A 399 -56.79 -4.79 15.14
N ALA A 400 -55.47 -4.79 14.96
CA ALA A 400 -54.52 -3.81 15.52
C ALA A 400 -54.50 -2.54 14.66
N ALA A 401 -55.08 -1.45 15.17
CA ALA A 401 -55.07 -0.12 14.55
C ALA A 401 -54.03 0.86 15.15
N GLY A 402 -53.12 0.38 16.02
CA GLY A 402 -52.17 1.23 16.76
C GLY A 402 -50.72 1.28 16.23
N GLY A 403 -50.31 0.37 15.34
CA GLY A 403 -48.91 0.26 14.91
C GLY A 403 -48.49 1.26 13.83
N THR A 404 -49.41 1.67 12.96
CA THR A 404 -49.11 2.53 11.80
C THR A 404 -48.78 3.96 12.22
N THR A 405 -49.51 4.51 13.18
CA THR A 405 -49.28 5.85 13.72
C THR A 405 -47.95 5.98 14.46
N ALA A 406 -47.50 4.90 15.11
CA ALA A 406 -46.26 4.92 15.90
C ALA A 406 -45.03 4.97 14.98
N LEU A 407 -45.11 4.26 13.87
CA LEU A 407 -44.11 4.27 12.80
C LEU A 407 -44.06 5.63 12.10
N GLU A 408 -45.21 6.22 11.76
CA GLU A 408 -45.27 7.55 11.14
C GLU A 408 -44.63 8.64 12.01
N LEU A 409 -44.84 8.58 13.33
CA LEU A 409 -44.18 9.47 14.28
C LEU A 409 -42.67 9.23 14.37
N ALA A 410 -42.23 7.96 14.35
CA ALA A 410 -40.81 7.61 14.35
C ALA A 410 -40.07 8.07 13.07
N GLU A 411 -40.74 8.01 11.92
CA GLU A 411 -40.19 8.50 10.64
C GLU A 411 -40.13 10.02 10.60
N ALA A 412 -41.20 10.73 11.02
CA ALA A 412 -41.21 12.19 11.07
C ALA A 412 -40.20 12.76 12.07
N ALA A 413 -39.81 11.99 13.08
CA ALA A 413 -38.82 12.36 14.09
C ALA A 413 -37.36 12.18 13.65
N LEU A 414 -37.09 11.38 12.62
CA LEU A 414 -35.73 11.05 12.15
C LEU A 414 -34.86 12.28 11.83
N PRO A 415 -35.35 13.32 11.13
CA PRO A 415 -34.53 14.49 10.78
C PRO A 415 -34.03 15.29 11.99
N TYR A 416 -34.79 15.28 13.09
CA TYR A 416 -34.49 16.03 14.31
C TYR A 416 -33.67 15.24 15.33
N THR A 417 -33.74 13.90 15.28
CA THR A 417 -33.03 13.00 16.21
C THR A 417 -31.70 12.49 15.64
N SER A 418 -31.46 12.63 14.34
CA SER A 418 -30.18 12.34 13.67
C SER A 418 -29.20 13.52 13.66
N GLY A 419 -29.59 14.66 14.21
CA GLY A 419 -28.80 15.90 14.19
C GLY A 419 -28.85 16.68 12.87
N GLY A 420 -29.66 16.23 11.89
CA GLY A 420 -29.79 16.86 10.57
C GLY A 420 -30.58 18.18 10.57
N HIS A 421 -31.44 18.41 11.56
CA HIS A 421 -32.24 19.63 11.70
C HIS A 421 -32.30 20.13 13.15
N GLN A 422 -32.25 21.45 13.34
CA GLN A 422 -32.41 22.14 14.63
C GLN A 422 -33.73 22.94 14.65
N GLY A 423 -34.20 23.33 15.83
CA GLY A 423 -35.39 24.18 15.99
C GLY A 423 -36.53 23.61 16.84
N ILE A 424 -36.33 22.45 17.48
CA ILE A 424 -37.22 21.92 18.53
C ILE A 424 -36.47 21.80 19.87
N PRO A 425 -37.16 21.86 21.03
CA PRO A 425 -36.51 21.75 22.34
C PRO A 425 -35.78 20.42 22.54
N ALA A 426 -34.62 20.45 23.21
CA ALA A 426 -33.80 19.26 23.44
C ALA A 426 -34.54 18.13 24.19
N ALA A 427 -35.45 18.49 25.11
CA ALA A 427 -36.31 17.52 25.79
C ALA A 427 -37.21 16.75 24.80
N LEU A 428 -37.80 17.43 23.82
CA LEU A 428 -38.62 16.79 22.80
C LEU A 428 -37.76 15.91 21.88
N THR A 429 -36.57 16.35 21.50
CA THR A 429 -35.64 15.54 20.71
C THR A 429 -35.26 14.25 21.43
N HIS A 430 -35.06 14.30 22.75
CA HIS A 430 -34.72 13.13 23.56
C HIS A 430 -35.86 12.10 23.60
N GLU A 431 -37.08 12.54 23.89
CA GLU A 431 -38.26 11.68 23.92
C GLU A 431 -38.58 11.07 22.54
N LEU A 432 -38.42 11.86 21.47
CA LEU A 432 -38.57 11.36 20.10
C LEU A 432 -37.51 10.32 19.73
N ALA A 433 -36.28 10.45 20.23
CA ALA A 433 -35.24 9.45 20.02
C ALA A 433 -35.56 8.15 20.79
N ALA A 434 -36.04 8.26 22.02
CA ALA A 434 -36.49 7.11 22.81
C ALA A 434 -37.68 6.40 22.13
N TRP A 435 -38.65 7.17 21.62
CA TRP A 435 -39.78 6.65 20.85
C TRP A 435 -39.32 5.86 19.62
N ARG A 436 -38.39 6.41 18.83
CA ARG A 436 -37.82 5.74 17.64
C ARG A 436 -37.14 4.42 18.00
N THR A 437 -36.40 4.38 19.10
CA THR A 437 -35.76 3.15 19.59
C THR A 437 -36.79 2.10 20.01
N ALA A 438 -37.85 2.51 20.72
CA ALA A 438 -38.93 1.61 21.13
C ALA A 438 -39.72 1.05 19.93
N VAL A 439 -39.99 1.87 18.90
CA VAL A 439 -40.61 1.43 17.65
C VAL A 439 -39.70 0.44 16.90
N ALA A 440 -38.40 0.73 16.79
CA ALA A 440 -37.44 -0.15 16.13
C ALA A 440 -37.30 -1.51 16.85
N GLY A 441 -37.41 -1.52 18.18
CA GLY A 441 -37.40 -2.75 18.99
C GLY A 441 -38.74 -3.48 19.07
N GLY A 442 -39.82 -2.96 18.47
CA GLY A 442 -41.16 -3.54 18.54
C GLY A 442 -41.75 -3.61 19.97
N ASN A 443 -41.23 -2.79 20.90
CA ASN A 443 -41.60 -2.87 22.32
C ASN A 443 -42.81 -1.97 22.62
N GLN A 444 -44.02 -2.53 22.55
CA GLN A 444 -45.26 -1.80 22.78
C GLN A 444 -45.41 -1.26 24.21
N GLU A 445 -44.86 -1.94 25.22
CA GLU A 445 -44.88 -1.46 26.61
C GLU A 445 -44.03 -0.21 26.77
N ALA A 446 -42.83 -0.19 26.19
CA ALA A 446 -41.96 0.99 26.20
C ALA A 446 -42.60 2.20 25.48
N LEU A 447 -43.33 1.97 24.38
CA LEU A 447 -44.06 3.05 23.71
C LEU A 447 -45.14 3.66 24.61
N ASN A 448 -45.86 2.84 25.38
CA ASN A 448 -46.86 3.33 26.32
C ASN A 448 -46.25 4.10 27.50
N GLU A 449 -45.02 3.75 27.92
CA GLU A 449 -44.29 4.45 28.98
C GLU A 449 -43.72 5.80 28.52
N ILE A 450 -43.25 5.91 27.27
CA ILE A 450 -42.66 7.14 26.70
C ILE A 450 -43.74 8.15 26.27
N LEU A 451 -44.92 7.68 25.88
CA LEU A 451 -45.97 8.54 25.31
C LEU A 451 -46.33 9.76 26.19
N PRO A 452 -46.48 9.66 27.52
CA PRO A 452 -46.84 10.80 28.36
C PRO A 452 -45.75 11.89 28.42
N SER A 453 -44.48 11.51 28.56
CA SER A 453 -43.34 12.44 28.58
C SER A 453 -43.12 13.10 27.22
N LEU A 454 -43.31 12.33 26.14
CA LEU A 454 -43.25 12.83 24.77
C LEU A 454 -44.30 13.91 24.50
N LEU A 455 -45.55 13.68 24.90
CA LEU A 455 -46.63 14.65 24.72
C LEU A 455 -46.44 15.89 25.60
N GLN A 456 -45.90 15.73 26.81
CA GLN A 456 -45.55 16.84 27.68
C GLN A 456 -44.45 17.71 27.07
N ALA A 457 -43.41 17.10 26.50
CA ALA A 457 -42.34 17.83 25.82
C ALA A 457 -42.86 18.53 24.55
N ALA A 458 -43.73 17.87 23.77
CA ALA A 458 -44.34 18.44 22.57
C ALA A 458 -45.22 19.67 22.88
N ALA A 459 -45.93 19.67 24.01
CA ALA A 459 -46.78 20.78 24.44
C ALA A 459 -45.97 22.05 24.81
N THR A 460 -44.66 21.95 25.04
CA THR A 460 -43.81 23.12 25.33
C THR A 460 -43.37 23.88 24.07
N VAL A 461 -43.64 23.35 22.88
CA VAL A 461 -43.27 23.96 21.60
C VAL A 461 -44.26 25.07 21.23
N THR A 462 -43.88 26.33 21.45
CA THR A 462 -44.71 27.49 21.11
C THR A 462 -44.67 27.85 19.62
N GLN A 463 -43.58 27.50 18.92
CA GLN A 463 -43.44 27.72 17.48
C GLN A 463 -42.71 26.54 16.86
N TRP A 464 -43.38 25.84 15.94
CA TRP A 464 -42.78 24.75 15.17
C TRP A 464 -41.90 25.32 14.05
N PRO A 465 -40.80 24.65 13.66
CA PRO A 465 -40.00 25.05 12.51
C PRO A 465 -40.87 25.16 11.25
N ASP A 466 -40.81 26.29 10.54
CA ASP A 466 -41.54 26.50 9.28
C ASP A 466 -40.85 25.81 8.10
N THR A 467 -40.65 24.51 8.24
CA THR A 467 -40.06 23.62 7.24
C THR A 467 -41.03 22.47 7.00
N HIS A 468 -40.93 21.85 5.81
CA HIS A 468 -41.76 20.70 5.47
C HIS A 468 -41.69 19.58 6.53
N GLU A 469 -40.49 19.31 7.08
CA GLU A 469 -40.29 18.31 8.13
C GLU A 469 -40.86 18.75 9.49
N GLY A 470 -40.84 20.05 9.81
CA GLY A 470 -41.45 20.58 11.03
C GLY A 470 -42.97 20.44 11.01
N HIS A 471 -43.59 20.74 9.86
CA HIS A 471 -45.02 20.55 9.62
C HIS A 471 -45.42 19.07 9.67
N ARG A 472 -44.58 18.18 9.12
CA ARG A 472 -44.78 16.73 9.15
C ARG A 472 -44.69 16.16 10.56
N LEU A 473 -43.69 16.56 11.35
CA LEU A 473 -43.55 16.14 12.76
C LEU A 473 -44.74 16.59 13.61
N ALA A 474 -45.16 17.85 13.46
CA ALA A 474 -46.35 18.36 14.13
C ALA A 474 -47.64 17.63 13.70
N ALA A 475 -47.74 17.19 12.44
CA ALA A 475 -48.85 16.37 11.95
C ALA A 475 -48.85 14.96 12.54
N ALA A 476 -47.68 14.33 12.67
CA ALA A 476 -47.55 12.98 13.21
C ALA A 476 -47.78 12.89 14.73
N LEU A 477 -47.60 14.00 15.47
CA LEU A 477 -47.91 14.09 16.90
C LEU A 477 -49.41 14.29 17.19
N ARG A 478 -50.18 14.85 16.25
CA ARG A 478 -51.61 15.16 16.42
C ARG A 478 -52.49 13.97 16.82
N PRO A 479 -52.32 12.75 16.28
CA PRO A 479 -53.11 11.58 16.67
C PRO A 479 -52.94 11.17 18.15
N TYR A 480 -51.87 11.62 18.80
CA TYR A 480 -51.51 11.27 20.17
C TYR A 480 -51.92 12.33 21.20
N GLY A 481 -52.16 13.58 20.76
CA GLY A 481 -52.61 14.66 21.63
C GLY A 481 -54.12 14.58 21.92
N THR A 482 -54.54 15.08 23.09
CA THR A 482 -55.97 15.33 23.39
C THR A 482 -56.45 16.54 22.58
N PRO A 483 -57.69 16.56 22.06
CA PRO A 483 -58.17 17.70 21.28
C PRO A 483 -58.52 18.86 22.22
N GLU A 484 -58.00 20.05 21.94
CA GLU A 484 -58.51 21.31 22.50
C GLU A 484 -58.92 22.29 21.37
N PRO A 485 -59.80 23.26 21.68
CA PRO A 485 -61.04 23.48 20.93
C PRO A 485 -60.93 24.48 19.77
N ALA A 486 -61.98 24.50 18.97
CA ALA A 486 -62.17 25.32 17.79
C ALA A 486 -62.31 26.83 18.05
N ASP A 487 -62.07 27.57 16.97
CA ASP A 487 -62.45 28.95 16.63
C ASP A 487 -61.64 30.12 17.20
N THR A 488 -61.00 30.88 16.30
CA THR A 488 -61.66 32.07 15.75
C THR A 488 -60.95 32.61 14.50
N THR A 489 -61.79 32.90 13.51
CA THR A 489 -61.59 33.76 12.34
C THR A 489 -60.77 35.03 12.62
N THR A 490 -59.97 35.49 11.64
CA THR A 490 -60.12 36.84 11.05
C THR A 490 -59.36 36.96 9.72
N THR A 491 -60.10 37.55 8.79
CA THR A 491 -59.89 37.99 7.42
C THR A 491 -58.58 38.72 7.06
N ALA A 492 -58.33 38.61 5.76
CA ALA A 492 -57.36 39.30 4.93
C ALA A 492 -57.35 40.85 4.99
N ALA A 493 -56.25 41.36 4.40
CA ALA A 493 -56.08 42.62 3.67
C ALA A 493 -55.26 43.71 4.38
N GLY A 494 -54.19 44.14 3.70
CA GLY A 494 -53.69 45.51 3.84
C GLY A 494 -52.19 45.69 3.62
N GLN A 495 -51.83 46.12 2.39
CA GLN A 495 -50.87 47.21 2.09
C GLN A 495 -49.39 46.98 2.47
N SER A 496 -48.38 47.57 1.83
CA SER A 496 -48.17 48.38 0.62
C SER A 496 -46.69 48.79 0.68
N ALA A 497 -46.10 49.04 -0.49
CA ALA A 497 -44.98 49.97 -0.73
C ALA A 497 -43.59 49.59 -0.20
N ALA A 498 -42.48 49.95 -0.83
CA ALA A 498 -42.15 50.53 -2.15
C ALA A 498 -40.61 50.66 -2.20
N ALA A 499 -40.11 51.09 -3.37
CA ALA A 499 -38.75 51.50 -3.72
C ALA A 499 -37.82 50.33 -4.11
N GLY A 500 -37.40 50.17 -5.37
CA GLY A 500 -36.85 51.19 -6.29
C GLY A 500 -35.35 51.29 -6.01
N ALA A 501 -34.41 51.18 -6.95
CA ALA A 501 -34.46 51.37 -8.39
C ALA A 501 -33.27 50.62 -9.05
N ALA A 502 -33.41 50.42 -10.35
CA ALA A 502 -32.37 49.96 -11.27
C ALA A 502 -31.22 50.99 -11.42
N VAL A 503 -30.08 50.57 -11.97
CA VAL A 503 -29.49 51.09 -13.24
C VAL A 503 -28.15 50.38 -13.54
N GLN A 504 -28.14 49.75 -14.72
CA GLN A 504 -27.12 49.60 -15.78
C GLN A 504 -25.61 49.60 -15.51
N ALA A 505 -25.00 48.59 -16.15
CA ALA A 505 -23.75 48.53 -16.91
C ALA A 505 -22.96 49.83 -17.17
N GLU A 506 -21.63 49.74 -17.10
CA GLU A 506 -20.74 49.96 -18.26
C GLU A 506 -19.29 49.53 -17.97
N ALA A 507 -18.61 49.15 -19.06
CA ALA A 507 -17.20 48.78 -19.13
C ALA A 507 -16.28 50.01 -19.07
N GLY A 508 -15.04 49.83 -18.61
CA GLY A 508 -14.04 50.89 -18.59
C GLY A 508 -12.63 50.35 -18.44
N ASN A 509 -11.90 50.37 -19.55
CA ASN A 509 -10.48 50.08 -19.71
C ASN A 509 -9.61 51.12 -18.96
N GLY A 510 -8.46 50.74 -18.40
CA GLY A 510 -7.54 51.66 -17.73
C GLY A 510 -6.15 51.07 -17.52
N GLN A 511 -5.16 51.77 -18.06
CA GLN A 511 -3.79 51.34 -18.36
C GLN A 511 -2.79 51.97 -17.37
N THR A 512 -1.78 51.19 -16.93
CA THR A 512 -0.39 51.59 -16.51
C THR A 512 -0.18 52.48 -15.26
N PRO A 513 0.98 52.43 -14.54
CA PRO A 513 2.35 52.53 -15.08
C PRO A 513 3.46 51.67 -14.43
N ALA A 514 4.66 51.87 -14.97
CA ALA A 514 5.89 51.08 -14.91
C ALA A 514 6.82 51.37 -13.71
N GLU A 515 7.81 50.46 -13.59
CA GLU A 515 9.20 50.59 -13.09
C GLU A 515 9.48 50.90 -11.60
N VAL A 516 10.11 49.92 -10.91
CA VAL A 516 11.49 50.02 -10.40
C VAL A 516 12.16 48.62 -10.47
N ALA A 517 13.38 48.56 -11.00
CA ALA A 517 14.26 47.39 -11.11
C ALA A 517 15.13 47.20 -9.83
N GLU A 518 15.98 46.16 -9.83
CA GLU A 518 16.86 45.60 -8.76
C GLU A 518 16.20 44.33 -8.15
N ASP A 519 16.70 43.09 -8.27
CA ASP A 519 18.05 42.57 -8.51
C ASP A 519 18.04 41.31 -9.41
N GLU A 520 19.05 41.20 -10.28
CA GLU A 520 19.38 40.02 -11.07
C GLU A 520 20.16 39.03 -10.20
N GLU A 521 19.55 37.88 -9.86
CA GLU A 521 20.28 36.68 -9.42
C GLU A 521 20.15 35.59 -10.49
N ASP A 522 21.26 35.42 -11.23
CA ASP A 522 21.76 34.18 -11.83
C ASP A 522 20.74 33.14 -12.34
N ASN A 523 20.07 33.46 -13.45
CA ASN A 523 19.50 32.46 -14.38
C ASN A 523 20.25 32.51 -15.72
N GLU A 524 21.51 32.08 -15.73
CA GLU A 524 22.27 31.87 -16.96
C GLU A 524 23.08 30.57 -16.86
N ASP A 525 22.37 29.43 -16.83
CA ASP A 525 22.91 28.11 -17.23
C ASP A 525 21.94 27.34 -18.17
N ASP A 526 20.84 27.97 -18.61
CA ASP A 526 19.78 27.29 -19.40
C ASP A 526 20.05 27.23 -20.93
N GLU A 527 21.09 27.87 -21.45
CA GLU A 527 21.36 27.90 -22.90
C GLU A 527 21.99 26.60 -23.47
N ASP A 528 22.42 25.65 -22.61
CA ASP A 528 22.94 24.34 -23.05
C ASP A 528 21.86 23.23 -23.03
N ASP A 529 20.68 23.46 -22.43
CA ASP A 529 19.59 22.46 -22.28
C ASP A 529 18.67 22.36 -23.53
N GLU A 530 18.83 23.21 -24.54
CA GLU A 530 17.99 23.21 -25.76
C GLU A 530 18.31 22.07 -26.74
N GLU A 531 19.56 21.59 -26.80
CA GLU A 531 20.00 20.57 -27.79
C GLU A 531 19.74 19.11 -27.35
N ASP A 532 19.36 18.88 -26.09
CA ASP A 532 19.34 17.55 -25.45
C ASP A 532 17.93 17.13 -24.96
N GLY A 533 16.86 17.69 -25.50
CA GLY A 533 15.48 17.31 -25.14
C GLY A 533 15.09 15.89 -25.56
N LEU A 534 14.24 15.20 -24.78
CA LEU A 534 13.59 13.95 -25.22
C LEU A 534 12.75 14.22 -26.47
N ALA A 535 12.88 13.39 -27.50
CA ALA A 535 12.05 13.47 -28.71
C ALA A 535 10.73 12.68 -28.49
N PRO A 536 9.63 13.00 -29.21
CA PRO A 536 8.39 12.23 -29.11
C PRO A 536 8.56 10.73 -29.40
N GLU A 537 9.43 10.35 -30.34
CA GLU A 537 9.73 8.95 -30.68
C GLU A 537 10.53 8.19 -29.60
N ASP A 538 11.16 8.88 -28.64
CA ASP A 538 12.01 8.22 -27.63
C ASP A 538 11.22 7.41 -26.60
N GLU A 539 9.90 7.56 -26.58
CA GLU A 539 8.98 6.90 -25.66
C GLU A 539 8.53 5.50 -26.14
N GLU A 540 8.68 5.25 -27.44
CA GLU A 540 8.32 4.01 -28.11
C GLU A 540 9.42 2.94 -27.92
N ASP A 541 9.05 1.66 -28.09
CA ASP A 541 10.04 0.59 -28.00
C ASP A 541 11.04 0.67 -29.15
N GLU A 542 12.34 0.49 -28.84
CA GLU A 542 13.37 0.61 -29.85
C GLU A 542 13.26 -0.52 -30.90
N PRO A 543 13.27 -0.23 -32.21
CA PRO A 543 13.14 -1.24 -33.26
C PRO A 543 14.27 -2.28 -33.23
N GLU A 544 14.00 -3.48 -33.78
CA GLU A 544 14.98 -4.56 -33.91
C GLU A 544 16.22 -4.08 -34.69
N GLY A 545 17.40 -4.20 -34.07
CA GLY A 545 18.68 -3.79 -34.66
C GLY A 545 19.35 -2.57 -33.99
N HIS A 546 18.71 -1.93 -33.00
CA HIS A 546 19.38 -0.91 -32.18
C HIS A 546 20.56 -1.48 -31.36
N VAL A 547 21.60 -0.65 -31.15
CA VAL A 547 22.85 -1.03 -30.45
C VAL A 547 22.58 -1.54 -29.02
N PHE A 548 21.63 -0.93 -28.30
CA PHE A 548 21.24 -1.35 -26.96
C PHE A 548 19.81 -0.89 -26.63
N PRO A 549 18.84 -1.80 -26.43
CA PRO A 549 17.44 -1.46 -26.18
C PRO A 549 17.18 -1.16 -24.70
N ALA A 550 17.68 0.00 -24.24
CA ALA A 550 17.68 0.37 -22.83
C ALA A 550 16.25 0.48 -22.27
N LEU A 551 15.34 1.13 -23.00
CA LEU A 551 13.99 1.36 -22.53
C LEU A 551 13.22 0.06 -22.39
N LYS A 552 13.33 -0.84 -23.37
CA LYS A 552 12.76 -2.19 -23.30
C LYS A 552 13.26 -2.97 -22.08
N ILE A 553 14.57 -2.98 -21.83
CA ILE A 553 15.16 -3.68 -20.67
C ILE A 553 14.64 -3.10 -19.35
N LEU A 554 14.47 -1.78 -19.28
CA LEU A 554 13.91 -1.12 -18.09
C LEU A 554 12.44 -1.52 -17.88
N LYS A 555 11.62 -1.49 -18.94
CA LYS A 555 10.22 -1.99 -18.95
C LYS A 555 10.12 -3.44 -18.49
N ASP A 556 10.98 -4.31 -19.03
CA ASP A 556 11.02 -5.72 -18.64
C ASP A 556 11.44 -5.92 -17.19
N SER A 557 12.43 -5.16 -16.71
CA SER A 557 12.90 -5.24 -15.32
C SER A 557 11.79 -4.89 -14.34
N VAL A 558 11.05 -3.82 -14.64
CA VAL A 558 9.88 -3.40 -13.85
C VAL A 558 8.75 -4.44 -13.99
N GLY A 559 8.44 -4.90 -15.20
CA GLY A 559 7.38 -5.88 -15.44
C GLY A 559 7.59 -7.25 -14.81
N ARG A 560 8.84 -7.66 -14.56
CA ARG A 560 9.18 -8.92 -13.87
C ARG A 560 9.06 -8.83 -12.35
N SER A 561 8.91 -7.64 -11.79
CA SER A 561 8.78 -7.46 -10.35
C SER A 561 7.53 -8.19 -9.86
N LYS A 562 7.71 -9.06 -8.87
CA LYS A 562 6.59 -9.73 -8.19
C LYS A 562 5.75 -8.77 -7.35
N MET A 563 6.27 -7.57 -7.07
CA MET A 563 5.60 -6.58 -6.23
C MET A 563 4.61 -5.70 -6.99
N HIS A 564 4.29 -6.01 -8.25
CA HIS A 564 3.25 -5.32 -9.04
C HIS A 564 3.39 -3.80 -9.16
N PRO A 565 4.50 -3.31 -9.75
CA PRO A 565 4.84 -1.89 -9.78
C PRO A 565 3.85 -1.03 -10.55
N ILE A 566 3.56 0.16 -10.00
CA ILE A 566 2.86 1.23 -10.70
C ILE A 566 3.89 1.97 -11.57
N ARG A 567 3.83 1.79 -12.88
CA ARG A 567 4.82 2.38 -13.80
C ARG A 567 4.66 3.89 -13.98
N VAL A 568 3.41 4.36 -13.97
CA VAL A 568 3.05 5.75 -14.29
C VAL A 568 2.04 6.23 -13.26
N ILE A 569 2.37 7.32 -12.56
CA ILE A 569 1.36 8.06 -11.78
C ILE A 569 0.51 8.87 -12.76
N ARG A 570 -0.79 8.63 -12.72
CA ARG A 570 -1.78 9.30 -13.59
C ARG A 570 -1.78 10.80 -13.32
N LYS A 571 -2.06 11.60 -14.34
CA LYS A 571 -1.93 13.06 -14.29
C LYS A 571 -2.78 13.66 -13.16
N GLU A 572 -3.99 13.16 -12.99
CA GLU A 572 -4.93 13.54 -11.94
C GLU A 572 -4.44 13.25 -10.52
N GLU A 573 -3.49 12.32 -10.34
CA GLU A 573 -2.92 12.03 -9.02
C GLU A 573 -1.68 12.87 -8.74
N ARG A 574 -1.04 13.48 -9.75
CA ARG A 574 0.23 14.23 -9.60
C ARG A 574 0.11 15.48 -8.76
N ASP A 575 -1.09 16.05 -8.69
CA ASP A 575 -1.39 17.23 -7.87
C ASP A 575 -1.72 16.84 -6.41
N SER A 576 -1.67 15.55 -6.08
CA SER A 576 -2.04 14.99 -4.78
C SER A 576 -0.98 14.00 -4.27
N GLY A 577 -1.02 13.66 -2.99
CA GLY A 577 -0.07 12.71 -2.41
C GLY A 577 1.36 13.29 -2.31
N PRO A 578 2.42 12.47 -2.44
CA PRO A 578 3.79 12.95 -2.25
C PRO A 578 4.38 13.62 -3.48
N TRP A 579 3.73 13.54 -4.65
CA TRP A 579 4.36 13.97 -5.90
C TRP A 579 4.69 15.47 -5.95
N PRO A 580 3.85 16.37 -5.41
CA PRO A 580 4.22 17.79 -5.28
C PRO A 580 5.38 18.05 -4.32
N LEU A 581 5.63 17.15 -3.37
CA LEU A 581 6.74 17.26 -2.41
C LEU A 581 8.08 16.85 -3.04
N ILE A 582 8.04 16.07 -4.13
CA ILE A 582 9.24 15.57 -4.81
C ILE A 582 9.72 16.59 -5.83
N SER A 583 10.83 17.25 -5.50
CA SER A 583 11.49 18.24 -6.37
C SER A 583 12.86 17.75 -6.85
N GLU A 584 13.39 18.38 -7.90
CA GLU A 584 14.74 18.06 -8.40
C GLU A 584 15.82 18.38 -7.34
N HIS A 585 15.52 19.24 -6.39
CA HIS A 585 16.41 19.63 -5.30
C HIS A 585 16.58 18.55 -4.22
N MET A 586 15.84 17.45 -4.29
CA MET A 586 16.00 16.28 -3.42
C MET A 586 17.11 15.31 -3.88
N ASP A 587 17.92 15.72 -4.86
CA ASP A 587 19.05 14.97 -5.40
C ASP A 587 20.23 14.82 -4.41
N GLY A 588 20.32 15.71 -3.42
CA GLY A 588 21.43 15.75 -2.48
C GLY A 588 22.77 16.02 -3.15
N GLU A 589 22.78 16.71 -4.29
CA GLU A 589 24.02 17.02 -5.00
C GLU A 589 24.97 17.79 -4.05
N PRO A 590 26.24 17.40 -3.90
CA PRO A 590 27.10 18.01 -2.89
C PRO A 590 27.53 19.46 -3.18
N ARG A 591 27.64 19.85 -4.47
CA ARG A 591 28.30 21.09 -4.99
C ARG A 591 29.04 21.91 -3.93
N TRP A 592 30.27 21.51 -3.66
CA TRP A 592 31.05 22.07 -2.57
C TRP A 592 32.49 22.34 -2.99
N VAL A 593 33.05 23.41 -2.46
CA VAL A 593 34.46 23.81 -2.58
C VAL A 593 34.99 24.03 -1.17
N HIS A 594 36.24 23.64 -0.93
CA HIS A 594 36.90 23.81 0.35
C HIS A 594 36.89 25.30 0.78
N PRO A 595 36.59 25.63 2.05
CA PRO A 595 36.46 27.03 2.50
C PRO A 595 37.67 27.92 2.22
N ASP A 596 38.87 27.36 2.27
CA ASP A 596 40.12 28.08 1.98
C ASP A 596 40.44 28.19 0.48
N VAL A 597 39.65 27.59 -0.41
CA VAL A 597 39.88 27.60 -1.86
C VAL A 597 38.91 28.57 -2.50
N THR A 598 39.43 29.50 -3.31
CA THR A 598 38.58 30.43 -4.06
C THR A 598 38.19 29.79 -5.38
N ALA A 599 36.89 29.71 -5.66
CA ALA A 599 36.36 29.27 -6.95
C ALA A 599 35.78 30.46 -7.71
N THR A 600 36.22 30.67 -8.95
CA THR A 600 35.69 31.71 -9.83
C THR A 600 35.29 31.12 -11.18
N ARG A 601 34.08 31.45 -11.67
CA ARG A 601 33.69 31.12 -13.04
C ARG A 601 34.34 32.10 -14.01
N VAL A 602 35.24 31.59 -14.85
CA VAL A 602 35.96 32.35 -15.86
C VAL A 602 35.51 31.94 -17.28
N PRO A 603 35.34 32.90 -18.20
CA PRO A 603 34.98 32.59 -19.58
C PRO A 603 36.14 31.90 -20.30
N HIS A 604 35.84 30.79 -20.97
CA HIS A 604 36.76 30.02 -21.79
C HIS A 604 36.18 29.83 -23.19
N ILE A 605 37.01 30.01 -24.23
CA ILE A 605 36.59 29.79 -25.62
C ILE A 605 37.13 28.43 -26.05
N ARG A 606 36.23 27.47 -26.32
CA ARG A 606 36.59 26.15 -26.83
C ARG A 606 37.25 26.28 -28.21
N ALA A 607 38.00 25.26 -28.61
CA ALA A 607 38.64 25.20 -29.93
C ALA A 607 37.65 25.29 -31.11
N ASN A 608 36.37 24.99 -30.89
CA ASN A 608 35.28 25.13 -31.87
C ASN A 608 34.62 26.54 -31.87
N GLY A 609 35.15 27.49 -31.09
CA GLY A 609 34.64 28.87 -30.99
C GLY A 609 33.49 29.07 -29.99
N ARG A 610 32.95 28.00 -29.38
CA ARG A 610 31.87 28.11 -28.37
C ARG A 610 32.45 28.69 -27.07
N ARG A 611 31.84 29.77 -26.56
CA ARG A 611 32.13 30.30 -25.22
C ARG A 611 31.49 29.38 -24.20
N VAL A 612 32.26 28.95 -23.22
CA VAL A 612 31.81 28.20 -22.04
C VAL A 612 32.38 28.88 -20.80
N ARG A 613 31.71 28.78 -19.66
CA ARG A 613 32.28 29.23 -18.39
C ARG A 613 32.96 28.02 -17.75
N ARG A 614 34.16 28.19 -17.20
CA ARG A 614 34.93 27.15 -16.51
C ARG A 614 35.28 27.60 -15.11
N ASP A 615 35.43 26.66 -14.21
CA ASP A 615 35.85 27.00 -12.85
C ASP A 615 37.36 27.08 -12.72
N GLN A 616 37.84 28.26 -12.35
CA GLN A 616 39.19 28.46 -11.86
C GLN A 616 39.19 28.28 -10.34
N LEU A 617 39.99 27.32 -9.87
CA LEU A 617 40.19 27.06 -8.45
C LEU A 617 41.57 27.59 -8.04
N ASP A 618 41.57 28.63 -7.21
CA ASP A 618 42.78 29.18 -6.62
C ASP A 618 43.02 28.51 -5.26
N VAL A 619 43.93 27.53 -5.26
CA VAL A 619 44.34 26.79 -4.06
C VAL A 619 45.51 27.51 -3.40
N PRO A 620 45.41 27.93 -2.12
CA PRO A 620 46.46 28.71 -1.46
C PRO A 620 47.66 27.85 -1.08
N ASP A 621 48.82 28.51 -0.92
CA ASP A 621 50.10 27.89 -0.51
C ASP A 621 50.02 27.15 0.83
N SER A 622 49.00 27.42 1.66
CA SER A 622 48.76 26.71 2.93
C SER A 622 48.50 25.21 2.77
N PHE A 623 48.13 24.75 1.57
CA PHE A 623 47.96 23.33 1.24
C PHE A 623 49.28 22.58 1.06
N GLY A 624 50.42 23.29 1.08
CA GLY A 624 51.77 22.72 0.96
C GLY A 624 52.08 22.20 -0.45
N GLU A 625 53.14 21.41 -0.57
CA GLU A 625 53.51 20.79 -1.86
C GLU A 625 52.55 19.67 -2.25
N GLY A 626 52.03 19.73 -3.48
CA GLY A 626 51.10 18.74 -4.00
C GLY A 626 50.65 19.07 -5.42
N VAL A 627 49.74 18.26 -5.93
CA VAL A 627 49.09 18.45 -7.24
C VAL A 627 47.60 18.20 -7.11
N LEU A 628 46.81 18.81 -7.99
CA LEU A 628 45.40 18.52 -8.08
C LEU A 628 45.18 17.15 -8.74
N CYS A 629 44.43 16.29 -8.07
CA CYS A 629 43.94 15.02 -8.59
C CYS A 629 42.44 15.13 -8.85
N LEU A 630 42.07 15.26 -10.12
CA LEU A 630 40.68 15.22 -10.57
C LEU A 630 40.24 13.76 -10.73
N ILE A 631 39.15 13.41 -10.07
CA ILE A 631 38.47 12.13 -10.13
C ILE A 631 37.14 12.31 -10.87
N ASP A 632 36.95 11.55 -11.95
CA ASP A 632 35.73 11.51 -12.76
C ASP A 632 35.13 10.09 -12.73
N ARG A 633 33.96 9.93 -12.10
CA ARG A 633 33.32 8.63 -11.89
C ARG A 633 32.46 8.21 -13.08
N ASN A 634 32.73 7.00 -13.57
CA ASN A 634 31.99 6.46 -14.71
C ASN A 634 30.60 5.96 -14.31
N GLY A 635 29.56 6.53 -14.92
CA GLY A 635 28.19 6.00 -14.92
C GLY A 635 27.59 5.90 -13.51
N SER A 636 27.55 7.02 -12.79
CA SER A 636 26.99 7.10 -11.44
C SER A 636 25.51 6.68 -11.37
N PHE A 637 24.64 7.15 -12.28
CA PHE A 637 23.22 6.74 -12.27
C PHE A 637 23.01 5.24 -12.58
N PRO A 638 23.60 4.67 -13.64
CA PRO A 638 23.52 3.22 -13.85
C PRO A 638 24.10 2.42 -12.68
N SER A 639 25.19 2.90 -12.05
CA SER A 639 25.73 2.26 -10.83
C SER A 639 24.69 2.22 -9.72
N ALA A 640 23.96 3.31 -9.47
CA ALA A 640 22.91 3.39 -8.44
C ALA A 640 21.81 2.32 -8.63
N CYS A 641 21.43 2.03 -9.88
CA CYS A 641 20.44 0.98 -10.22
C CYS A 641 20.77 -0.42 -9.71
N SER A 642 22.00 -0.68 -9.22
CA SER A 642 22.39 -1.97 -8.67
C SER A 642 21.67 -2.34 -7.36
N ALA A 643 21.30 -1.34 -6.56
CA ALA A 643 20.75 -1.54 -5.21
C ALA A 643 19.96 -0.32 -4.67
N VAL A 644 19.51 0.59 -5.55
CA VAL A 644 18.74 1.78 -5.12
C VAL A 644 17.45 1.33 -4.41
N PRO A 645 17.17 1.78 -3.17
CA PRO A 645 15.95 1.43 -2.46
C PRO A 645 14.75 2.20 -3.04
N LEU A 646 13.88 1.47 -3.73
CA LEU A 646 12.69 2.01 -4.37
C LEU A 646 11.43 1.35 -3.84
N ALA A 647 10.31 2.06 -3.86
CA ALA A 647 8.98 1.46 -3.69
C ALA A 647 8.38 1.17 -5.07
N PRO A 648 8.16 -0.10 -5.47
CA PRO A 648 7.50 -0.43 -6.72
C PRO A 648 6.06 0.14 -6.79
N ASN A 649 5.37 0.20 -5.65
CA ASN A 649 3.95 0.54 -5.55
C ASN A 649 3.74 2.02 -5.24
N LYS A 650 2.47 2.42 -5.05
CA LYS A 650 2.11 3.76 -4.62
C LYS A 650 2.74 4.04 -3.25
N LEU A 651 3.32 5.22 -3.11
CA LEU A 651 3.73 5.72 -1.81
C LEU A 651 2.47 6.13 -1.04
N LEU A 652 2.31 5.58 0.17
CA LEU A 652 1.20 5.91 1.05
C LEU A 652 1.67 6.90 2.11
N HIS A 653 0.78 7.79 2.55
CA HIS A 653 1.09 8.67 3.66
C HIS A 653 1.21 7.83 4.92
N THR A 654 2.39 7.80 5.51
CA THR A 654 2.68 7.01 6.71
C THR A 654 2.84 7.86 7.97
N GLY A 655 2.84 9.19 7.83
CA GLY A 655 2.95 10.11 8.95
C GLY A 655 4.34 10.15 9.57
N SER A 656 4.42 10.72 10.77
CA SER A 656 5.60 10.72 11.63
C SER A 656 6.02 9.30 12.01
N LEU A 657 7.33 9.05 12.10
CA LEU A 657 7.88 7.73 12.47
C LEU A 657 8.87 7.86 13.64
N ASP A 658 8.75 6.97 14.64
CA ASP A 658 9.72 6.90 15.74
C ASP A 658 11.12 6.48 15.26
N ALA A 659 11.18 5.67 14.21
CA ALA A 659 12.42 5.21 13.59
C ALA A 659 12.19 4.78 12.13
N TYR A 660 13.25 4.81 11.33
CA TYR A 660 13.22 4.31 9.96
C TYR A 660 13.00 2.79 9.91
N ASP A 661 11.96 2.37 9.16
CA ASP A 661 11.71 0.97 8.83
C ASP A 661 12.41 0.59 7.51
N LYS A 662 13.31 -0.40 7.59
CA LYS A 662 14.04 -0.95 6.44
C LYS A 662 13.15 -1.67 5.44
N ALA A 663 11.93 -2.06 5.82
CA ALA A 663 10.95 -2.61 4.91
C ALA A 663 10.31 -1.53 4.00
N GLY A 664 10.47 -0.25 4.36
CA GLY A 664 9.95 0.91 3.63
C GLY A 664 11.00 1.63 2.77
N ALA A 665 10.54 2.15 1.63
CA ALA A 665 11.26 3.09 0.78
C ALA A 665 10.30 4.20 0.33
N GLY A 666 10.83 5.41 0.14
CA GLY A 666 10.07 6.62 -0.14
C GLY A 666 10.80 7.89 0.30
N ILE A 667 10.03 8.89 0.71
CA ILE A 667 10.50 10.22 1.16
C ILE A 667 10.14 10.48 2.62
N TYR A 668 10.97 11.28 3.29
CA TYR A 668 10.90 11.55 4.73
C TYR A 668 11.18 13.02 4.98
N LEU A 669 10.36 13.68 5.79
CA LEU A 669 10.61 15.02 6.30
C LEU A 669 11.40 14.90 7.60
N ILE A 670 12.62 15.44 7.62
CA ILE A 670 13.53 15.33 8.76
C ILE A 670 14.09 16.69 9.16
N ASP A 671 14.51 16.79 10.42
CA ASP A 671 15.41 17.88 10.83
C ASP A 671 16.76 17.74 10.11
N ILE A 672 17.36 18.86 9.70
CA ILE A 672 18.72 18.86 9.14
C ILE A 672 19.70 18.67 10.31
N PRO A 673 20.50 17.58 10.33
CA PRO A 673 21.46 17.35 11.41
C PRO A 673 22.58 18.38 11.40
N GLU A 674 23.10 18.74 12.58
CA GLU A 674 24.30 19.57 12.65
C GLU A 674 25.52 18.85 12.04
N TRP A 675 26.32 19.59 11.27
CA TRP A 675 27.55 19.11 10.64
C TRP A 675 28.70 20.09 10.89
N THR A 676 29.63 19.71 11.76
CA THR A 676 30.69 20.61 12.24
C THR A 676 32.00 20.51 11.45
N ARG A 677 32.05 19.70 10.40
CA ARG A 677 33.25 19.51 9.59
C ARG A 677 33.34 20.57 8.49
N THR A 678 34.53 21.11 8.30
CA THR A 678 34.84 22.10 7.25
C THR A 678 35.63 21.51 6.09
N ASP A 679 36.07 20.27 6.19
CA ASP A 679 36.87 19.54 5.18
C ASP A 679 36.03 18.61 4.30
N MET A 680 34.71 18.59 4.50
CA MET A 680 33.75 17.79 3.76
C MET A 680 32.37 18.48 3.76
N PRO A 681 31.63 18.49 2.64
CA PRO A 681 30.27 19.01 2.61
C PRO A 681 29.33 18.26 3.55
N HIS A 682 28.23 18.92 3.91
CA HIS A 682 27.12 18.31 4.63
C HIS A 682 26.70 16.98 3.97
N PRO A 683 26.39 15.91 4.73
CA PRO A 683 26.04 14.61 4.16
C PRO A 683 24.80 14.63 3.27
N LEU A 684 23.88 15.57 3.48
CA LEU A 684 22.71 15.81 2.63
C LEU A 684 23.00 16.68 1.39
N GLY A 685 24.26 17.08 1.16
CA GLY A 685 24.61 18.01 0.10
C GLY A 685 23.80 19.30 0.17
N ARG A 686 23.40 19.84 -0.99
CA ARG A 686 22.62 21.07 -1.12
C ARG A 686 21.19 21.01 -0.56
N ILE A 687 20.69 19.85 -0.16
CA ILE A 687 19.41 19.78 0.57
C ILE A 687 19.52 20.56 1.88
N ALA A 688 20.70 20.55 2.52
CA ALA A 688 20.92 21.26 3.77
C ALA A 688 20.89 22.79 3.63
N ASP A 689 21.12 23.32 2.42
CA ASP A 689 21.11 24.75 2.14
C ASP A 689 19.68 25.27 1.87
N ARG A 690 18.68 24.36 1.83
CA ARG A 690 17.30 24.66 1.46
C ARG A 690 16.31 24.11 2.50
N PRO A 691 16.44 24.48 3.78
CA PRO A 691 15.43 24.14 4.77
C PRO A 691 14.08 24.77 4.43
N ASP A 692 13.01 24.15 4.90
CA ASP A 692 11.71 24.81 5.04
C ASP A 692 11.72 25.84 6.18
N GLU A 693 10.58 26.49 6.41
CA GLU A 693 10.41 27.52 7.45
C GLU A 693 10.73 27.01 8.87
N ASP A 694 10.66 25.69 9.09
CA ASP A 694 10.92 25.03 10.38
C ASP A 694 12.36 24.46 10.48
N GLY A 695 13.23 24.69 9.48
CA GLY A 695 14.59 24.14 9.48
C GLY A 695 14.66 22.66 9.05
N ARG A 696 13.62 22.13 8.41
CA ARG A 696 13.50 20.72 8.00
C ARG A 696 13.68 20.58 6.49
N ALA A 697 13.91 19.35 6.03
CA ALA A 697 13.96 19.07 4.60
C ALA A 697 13.39 17.69 4.26
N TRP A 698 12.74 17.60 3.10
CA TRP A 698 12.36 16.33 2.50
C TRP A 698 13.60 15.64 1.92
N VAL A 699 13.82 14.40 2.35
CA VAL A 699 14.91 13.54 1.88
C VAL A 699 14.39 12.21 1.39
N THR A 700 15.16 11.55 0.54
CA THR A 700 14.87 10.20 0.03
C THR A 700 15.50 9.11 0.91
N THR A 701 15.07 7.86 0.72
CA THR A 701 15.59 6.70 1.47
C THR A 701 17.13 6.54 1.46
N PRO A 702 17.85 6.80 0.36
CA PRO A 702 19.33 6.80 0.36
C PRO A 702 19.95 7.72 1.41
N HIS A 703 19.41 8.93 1.59
CA HIS A 703 19.90 9.89 2.59
C HIS A 703 19.67 9.38 4.01
N ILE A 704 18.48 8.84 4.31
CA ILE A 704 18.19 8.22 5.61
C ILE A 704 19.21 7.11 5.91
N LYS A 705 19.49 6.23 4.94
CA LYS A 705 20.49 5.17 5.10
C LYS A 705 21.91 5.70 5.31
N GLN A 706 22.27 6.80 4.65
CA GLN A 706 23.55 7.48 4.86
C GLN A 706 23.66 8.04 6.27
N LEU A 707 22.65 8.76 6.75
CA LEU A 707 22.62 9.30 8.10
C LEU A 707 22.70 8.19 9.15
N MET A 708 21.95 7.09 8.99
CA MET A 708 22.05 5.93 9.87
C MET A 708 23.45 5.35 9.93
N LYS A 709 24.13 5.29 8.79
CA LYS A 709 25.52 4.84 8.71
C LYS A 709 26.45 5.79 9.45
N LEU A 710 26.29 7.10 9.28
CA LEU A 710 27.11 8.10 9.99
C LEU A 710 26.88 8.06 11.51
N VAL A 711 25.64 7.86 11.96
CA VAL A 711 25.35 7.67 13.39
C VAL A 711 26.02 6.41 13.92
N ARG A 712 25.88 5.28 13.22
CA ARG A 712 26.51 4.01 13.60
C ARG A 712 28.03 4.11 13.65
N ASP A 713 28.62 4.86 12.73
CA ASP A 713 30.07 5.04 12.60
C ASP A 713 30.57 6.22 13.48
N ASN A 714 29.71 6.77 14.37
CA ASN A 714 29.96 7.87 15.33
C ASN A 714 30.39 9.21 14.70
N HIS A 715 29.92 9.50 13.49
CA HIS A 715 30.07 10.81 12.83
C HIS A 715 28.89 11.75 13.05
N LEU A 716 27.75 11.21 13.50
CA LEU A 716 26.59 11.98 13.95
C LEU A 716 26.15 11.46 15.32
N PRO A 717 25.65 12.31 16.23
CA PRO A 717 25.31 11.90 17.58
C PRO A 717 24.06 11.02 17.66
N ALA A 718 23.05 11.29 16.83
CA ALA A 718 21.79 10.57 16.77
C ALA A 718 21.13 10.73 15.40
N MET A 719 20.12 9.89 15.12
CA MET A 719 19.29 10.07 13.94
C MET A 719 18.38 11.29 14.12
N PRO A 720 18.21 12.13 13.07
CA PRO A 720 17.19 13.17 13.07
C PRO A 720 15.78 12.61 13.24
N THR A 721 14.89 13.41 13.81
CA THR A 721 13.46 13.06 13.93
C THR A 721 12.81 13.00 12.56
N ILE A 722 11.96 11.99 12.33
CA ILE A 722 11.14 11.87 11.13
C ILE A 722 9.75 12.43 11.44
N HIS A 723 9.50 13.66 11.00
CA HIS A 723 8.26 14.39 11.27
C HIS A 723 7.11 13.93 10.39
N ASP A 724 7.41 13.54 9.15
CA ASP A 724 6.44 13.01 8.22
C ASP A 724 7.10 12.08 7.20
N SER A 725 6.32 11.22 6.57
CA SER A 725 6.83 10.26 5.60
C SER A 725 5.77 9.79 4.62
N TRP A 726 6.24 9.48 3.41
CA TRP A 726 5.46 8.78 2.39
C TRP A 726 6.24 7.57 1.93
N THR A 727 5.76 6.38 2.24
CA THR A 727 6.52 5.14 2.05
C THR A 727 5.71 4.05 1.38
N GLY A 728 6.43 3.13 0.73
CA GLY A 728 5.91 1.87 0.21
C GLY A 728 6.96 0.76 0.38
N LYS A 729 6.61 -0.47 0.03
CA LYS A 729 7.49 -1.63 0.22
C LYS A 729 8.82 -1.48 -0.52
N ALA A 730 9.92 -1.55 0.21
CA ALA A 730 11.27 -1.41 -0.35
C ALA A 730 11.64 -2.58 -1.26
N ASN A 731 12.20 -2.26 -2.43
CA ASN A 731 12.78 -3.20 -3.37
C ASN A 731 14.07 -2.63 -3.97
N GLU A 732 15.20 -3.05 -3.44
CA GLU A 732 16.53 -2.67 -3.95
C GLU A 732 16.88 -3.38 -5.27
N SER A 733 16.15 -4.44 -5.63
CA SER A 733 16.43 -5.28 -6.79
C SER A 733 15.64 -4.90 -8.04
N LEU A 734 14.74 -3.91 -7.96
CA LEU A 734 13.83 -3.55 -9.06
C LEU A 734 14.57 -3.24 -10.37
N PHE A 735 15.66 -2.45 -10.29
CA PHE A 735 16.48 -2.08 -11.46
C PHE A 735 17.75 -2.91 -11.62
N LYS A 736 17.93 -3.95 -10.80
CA LYS A 736 19.12 -4.81 -10.87
C LYS A 736 19.30 -5.49 -12.23
N PRO A 737 18.26 -6.05 -12.88
CA PRO A 737 18.42 -6.64 -14.22
C PRO A 737 18.82 -5.60 -15.27
N PHE A 738 18.28 -4.37 -15.19
CA PHE A 738 18.68 -3.25 -16.03
C PHE A 738 20.14 -2.85 -15.80
N TYR A 739 20.60 -2.78 -14.54
CA TYR A 739 22.01 -2.56 -14.20
C TYR A 739 22.93 -3.65 -14.78
N GLU A 740 22.57 -4.92 -14.65
CA GLU A 740 23.40 -6.03 -15.15
C GLU A 740 23.53 -5.99 -16.68
N ALA A 741 22.42 -5.74 -17.39
CA ALA A 741 22.41 -5.64 -18.85
C ALA A 741 23.20 -4.42 -19.34
N THR A 742 23.02 -3.25 -18.72
CA THR A 742 23.76 -2.04 -19.07
C THR A 742 25.25 -2.18 -18.79
N ARG A 743 25.63 -2.82 -17.68
CA ARG A 743 27.03 -3.10 -17.34
C ARG A 743 27.69 -4.04 -18.34
N LYS A 744 26.97 -5.10 -18.75
CA LYS A 744 27.45 -6.03 -19.77
C LYS A 744 27.68 -5.32 -21.11
N ALA A 745 26.67 -4.59 -21.60
CA ALA A 745 26.77 -3.84 -22.85
C ALA A 745 27.88 -2.79 -22.83
N ARG A 746 28.08 -2.08 -21.70
CA ARG A 746 29.22 -1.17 -21.54
C ARG A 746 30.56 -1.87 -21.71
N THR A 747 30.73 -3.02 -21.05
CA THR A 747 31.99 -3.79 -21.10
C THR A 747 32.33 -4.20 -22.52
N GLU A 748 31.32 -4.60 -23.31
CA GLU A 748 31.48 -5.00 -24.71
C GLU A 748 31.73 -3.78 -25.62
N LEU A 749 30.96 -2.70 -25.47
CA LEU A 749 30.99 -1.55 -26.38
C LEU A 749 32.12 -0.54 -26.09
N VAL A 750 32.62 -0.46 -24.85
CA VAL A 750 33.77 0.39 -24.51
C VAL A 750 35.01 -0.04 -25.30
N GLN A 751 35.17 -1.35 -25.56
CA GLN A 751 36.29 -1.86 -26.35
C GLN A 751 36.16 -1.50 -27.84
N VAL A 752 34.92 -1.42 -28.35
CA VAL A 752 34.62 -1.05 -29.73
C VAL A 752 34.80 0.47 -29.96
N GLY A 753 34.38 1.28 -28.98
CA GLY A 753 34.44 2.74 -29.07
C GLY A 753 33.54 3.34 -30.17
N GLY A 754 33.76 4.61 -30.49
CA GLY A 754 33.09 5.28 -31.62
C GLY A 754 31.57 5.44 -31.48
N ASP A 755 30.88 5.44 -32.62
CA ASP A 755 29.43 5.68 -32.71
C ASP A 755 28.57 4.63 -31.97
N PRO A 756 28.91 3.31 -31.97
CA PRO A 756 28.18 2.33 -31.18
C PRO A 756 28.17 2.65 -29.68
N TYR A 757 29.31 3.06 -29.13
CA TYR A 757 29.40 3.42 -27.71
C TYR A 757 28.62 4.71 -27.40
N LYS A 758 28.66 5.71 -28.29
CA LYS A 758 27.85 6.93 -28.16
C LYS A 758 26.36 6.61 -28.18
N ALA A 759 25.90 5.81 -29.16
CA ALA A 759 24.49 5.42 -29.28
C ALA A 759 23.98 4.68 -28.02
N TYR A 760 24.81 3.79 -27.46
CA TYR A 760 24.52 3.13 -26.18
C TYR A 760 24.35 4.14 -25.03
N LYS A 761 25.27 5.10 -24.89
CA LYS A 761 25.19 6.15 -23.85
C LYS A 761 23.92 6.98 -24.01
N THR A 762 23.58 7.38 -25.24
CA THR A 762 22.38 8.16 -25.54
C THR A 762 21.12 7.40 -25.15
N ARG A 763 20.97 6.13 -25.55
CA ARG A 763 19.80 5.31 -25.19
C ARG A 763 19.68 5.05 -23.69
N LEU A 764 20.80 4.83 -23.01
CA LEU A 764 20.83 4.72 -21.55
C LEU A 764 20.34 6.01 -20.87
N SER A 765 20.81 7.16 -21.33
CA SER A 765 20.39 8.47 -20.80
C SER A 765 18.88 8.71 -21.01
N ILE A 766 18.37 8.43 -22.21
CA ILE A 766 16.94 8.57 -22.55
C ILE A 766 16.07 7.72 -21.61
N ALA A 767 16.39 6.43 -21.46
CA ALA A 767 15.62 5.52 -20.62
C ALA A 767 15.52 5.98 -19.16
N LEU A 768 16.61 6.54 -18.61
CA LEU A 768 16.62 7.07 -17.24
C LEU A 768 15.86 8.39 -17.12
N ARG A 769 15.93 9.28 -18.11
CA ARG A 769 15.20 10.56 -18.13
C ARG A 769 13.69 10.37 -18.25
N LEU A 770 13.24 9.30 -18.90
CA LEU A 770 11.83 8.95 -18.97
C LEU A 770 11.21 8.61 -17.60
N LEU A 771 12.00 8.32 -16.55
CA LEU A 771 11.44 8.16 -15.19
C LEU A 771 10.77 9.43 -14.67
N TRP A 772 11.25 10.60 -15.07
CA TRP A 772 10.65 11.89 -14.76
C TRP A 772 11.00 12.91 -15.84
N PRO A 773 10.17 13.00 -16.90
CA PRO A 773 10.40 13.97 -17.96
C PRO A 773 10.18 15.40 -17.44
N LYS A 774 11.11 16.31 -17.76
CA LYS A 774 11.03 17.73 -17.38
C LYS A 774 9.92 18.49 -18.12
N ARG A 775 9.57 18.07 -19.34
CA ARG A 775 8.56 18.74 -20.18
C ARG A 775 7.16 18.17 -19.91
N PRO A 776 6.14 18.98 -19.56
CA PRO A 776 4.78 18.51 -19.29
C PRO A 776 4.10 17.83 -20.49
N SER A 777 4.50 18.18 -21.71
CA SER A 777 3.99 17.60 -22.96
C SER A 777 4.60 16.26 -23.33
N GLN A 778 5.73 15.89 -22.71
CA GLN A 778 6.40 14.63 -22.97
C GLN A 778 5.59 13.50 -22.35
N ARG A 779 5.22 12.52 -23.16
CA ARG A 779 4.60 11.30 -22.69
C ARG A 779 5.73 10.40 -22.20
N SER A 780 5.42 9.50 -21.28
CA SER A 780 6.44 8.57 -20.83
C SER A 780 5.81 7.27 -20.37
N PRO A 781 6.40 6.11 -20.73
CA PRO A 781 6.00 4.82 -20.18
C PRO A 781 6.31 4.71 -18.68
N PHE A 782 7.03 5.69 -18.13
CA PHE A 782 7.29 5.86 -16.71
C PHE A 782 6.97 7.29 -16.26
N TRP A 783 6.32 7.45 -15.12
CA TRP A 783 6.32 8.76 -14.45
C TRP A 783 6.38 8.47 -12.97
N ARG A 784 7.60 8.48 -12.45
CA ARG A 784 8.00 8.09 -11.10
C ARG A 784 9.11 9.03 -10.63
N PRO A 785 8.78 10.27 -10.24
CA PRO A 785 9.76 11.23 -9.74
C PRO A 785 10.46 10.69 -8.48
N ASP A 786 9.77 9.90 -7.66
CA ASP A 786 10.34 9.18 -6.52
C ASP A 786 11.44 8.18 -6.92
N TRP A 787 11.27 7.48 -8.05
CA TRP A 787 12.29 6.57 -8.57
C TRP A 787 13.51 7.33 -9.09
N ARG A 788 13.29 8.40 -9.88
CA ARG A 788 14.38 9.22 -10.38
C ARG A 788 15.15 9.85 -9.22
N MET A 789 14.46 10.50 -8.28
CA MET A 789 15.12 11.19 -7.16
C MET A 789 15.85 10.24 -6.24
N SER A 790 15.29 9.06 -5.94
CA SER A 790 16.02 8.06 -5.15
C SER A 790 17.25 7.53 -5.89
N MET A 791 17.20 7.38 -7.22
CA MET A 791 18.36 6.96 -8.01
C MET A 791 19.46 8.03 -8.05
N VAL A 792 19.09 9.31 -8.23
CA VAL A 792 20.02 10.43 -8.22
C VAL A 792 20.64 10.57 -6.83
N ALA A 793 19.82 10.56 -5.77
CA ALA A 793 20.28 10.57 -4.39
C ALA A 793 21.24 9.41 -4.08
N GLU A 794 20.91 8.19 -4.49
CA GLU A 794 21.81 7.04 -4.30
C GLU A 794 23.16 7.24 -5.02
N ALA A 795 23.18 7.90 -6.18
CA ALA A 795 24.42 8.28 -6.85
C ALA A 795 25.22 9.32 -6.05
N SER A 796 24.58 10.39 -5.58
CA SER A 796 25.16 11.43 -4.71
C SER A 796 25.73 10.85 -3.42
N VAL A 797 24.94 10.03 -2.71
CA VAL A 797 25.33 9.36 -1.46
C VAL A 797 26.56 8.47 -1.66
N ARG A 798 26.61 7.71 -2.76
CA ARG A 798 27.77 6.86 -3.08
C ARG A 798 29.00 7.68 -3.43
N HIS A 799 28.84 8.82 -4.10
CA HIS A 799 29.96 9.73 -4.42
C HIS A 799 30.52 10.34 -3.14
N TRP A 800 29.64 10.94 -2.33
CA TRP A 800 29.97 11.50 -1.02
C TRP A 800 30.64 10.47 -0.11
N THR A 801 30.11 9.25 -0.04
CA THR A 801 30.65 8.19 0.84
C THR A 801 32.09 7.80 0.46
N VAL A 802 32.43 7.75 -0.82
CA VAL A 802 33.78 7.39 -1.27
C VAL A 802 34.75 8.55 -1.03
N ALA A 803 34.31 9.78 -1.28
CA ALA A 803 35.08 10.98 -0.98
C ALA A 803 35.35 11.13 0.52
N PHE A 804 34.33 10.92 1.36
CA PHE A 804 34.47 10.99 2.82
C PHE A 804 35.49 9.99 3.34
N LYS A 805 35.50 8.75 2.82
CA LYS A 805 36.53 7.77 3.16
C LYS A 805 37.94 8.23 2.75
N ALA A 806 38.08 8.89 1.59
CA ALA A 806 39.39 9.44 1.18
C ALA A 806 39.86 10.51 2.15
N VAL A 807 38.95 11.40 2.60
CA VAL A 807 39.24 12.40 3.63
C VAL A 807 39.65 11.74 4.95
N GLN A 808 38.97 10.65 5.35
CA GLN A 808 39.35 9.87 6.53
C GLN A 808 40.71 9.19 6.41
N GLU A 809 41.14 8.83 5.19
CA GLU A 809 42.49 8.32 4.88
C GLU A 809 43.56 9.43 4.84
N GLY A 810 43.17 10.71 5.03
CA GLY A 810 44.06 11.86 5.09
C GLY A 810 44.21 12.62 3.77
N HIS A 811 43.43 12.28 2.74
CA HIS A 811 43.42 13.05 1.49
C HIS A 811 42.66 14.37 1.69
N THR A 812 43.20 15.47 1.15
CA THR A 812 42.55 16.78 1.26
C THR A 812 41.59 16.97 0.11
N LEU A 813 40.29 17.07 0.39
CA LEU A 813 39.26 17.34 -0.61
C LEU A 813 39.21 18.85 -0.90
N VAL A 814 39.36 19.20 -2.17
CA VAL A 814 39.32 20.58 -2.67
C VAL A 814 37.92 20.94 -3.18
N ALA A 815 37.27 20.03 -3.89
CA ALA A 815 35.91 20.22 -4.36
C ALA A 815 35.18 18.88 -4.56
N LEU A 816 33.86 18.89 -4.38
CA LEU A 816 32.97 17.76 -4.66
C LEU A 816 31.77 18.26 -5.45
N ARG A 817 31.63 17.80 -6.70
CA ARG A 817 30.69 18.37 -7.67
C ARG A 817 29.87 17.29 -8.35
N ASN A 818 28.62 17.62 -8.70
CA ASN A 818 27.72 16.71 -9.37
C ASN A 818 27.65 15.36 -8.62
N VAL A 819 27.45 14.27 -9.36
CA VAL A 819 27.38 12.90 -8.81
C VAL A 819 28.63 12.08 -9.14
N ASP A 820 29.63 12.69 -9.76
CA ASP A 820 30.76 11.99 -10.35
C ASP A 820 32.12 12.68 -10.25
N GLN A 821 32.18 13.99 -9.94
CA GLN A 821 33.43 14.72 -9.90
C GLN A 821 33.92 15.00 -8.47
N ALA A 822 35.17 14.63 -8.18
CA ALA A 822 35.85 14.99 -6.95
C ALA A 822 37.26 15.50 -7.25
N ILE A 823 37.69 16.55 -6.56
CA ILE A 823 39.00 17.15 -6.73
C ILE A 823 39.73 17.03 -5.40
N PHE A 824 40.88 16.37 -5.41
CA PHE A 824 41.73 16.21 -4.22
C PHE A 824 43.06 16.93 -4.42
N TRP A 825 43.61 17.44 -3.33
CA TRP A 825 45.01 17.81 -3.24
C TRP A 825 45.81 16.60 -2.77
N THR A 826 46.70 16.08 -3.61
CA THR A 826 47.43 14.83 -3.34
C THR A 826 48.93 14.97 -3.62
N PRO A 827 49.79 14.16 -2.99
CA PRO A 827 51.15 13.97 -3.46
C PRO A 827 51.18 13.53 -4.94
N PRO A 828 52.20 13.89 -5.72
CA PRO A 828 52.26 13.60 -7.16
C PRO A 828 52.06 12.12 -7.49
N GLY A 829 51.06 11.83 -8.34
CA GLY A 829 50.89 10.53 -8.99
C GLY A 829 50.16 9.44 -8.20
N THR A 830 49.57 9.74 -7.03
CA THR A 830 48.80 8.75 -6.25
C THR A 830 47.36 9.23 -6.02
N PRO A 831 46.36 8.71 -6.76
CA PRO A 831 44.96 9.05 -6.49
C PRO A 831 44.51 8.37 -5.19
N PRO A 832 43.44 8.86 -4.52
CA PRO A 832 42.98 8.25 -3.28
C PRO A 832 42.61 6.78 -3.47
N SER A 833 43.09 5.92 -2.57
CA SER A 833 42.98 4.46 -2.70
C SER A 833 41.53 3.94 -2.67
N THR A 834 40.63 4.76 -2.12
CA THR A 834 39.18 4.53 -2.08
C THR A 834 38.52 4.51 -3.46
N TYR A 835 39.15 5.13 -4.46
CA TYR A 835 38.65 5.14 -5.83
C TYR A 835 39.36 4.08 -6.67
N ARG A 836 38.57 3.16 -7.24
CA ARG A 836 39.08 2.17 -8.19
C ARG A 836 39.22 2.81 -9.58
N ILE A 837 40.44 2.89 -10.09
CA ILE A 837 40.73 3.33 -11.46
C ILE A 837 40.19 2.28 -12.45
N GLY A 838 39.47 2.73 -13.47
CA GLY A 838 38.96 1.87 -14.53
C GLY A 838 37.87 2.52 -15.37
N THR A 839 37.22 1.74 -16.21
CA THR A 839 36.18 2.20 -17.15
C THR A 839 34.79 1.65 -16.84
N GLY A 840 34.68 0.75 -15.86
CA GLY A 840 33.45 0.14 -15.39
C GLY A 840 32.57 1.11 -14.59
N PHE A 841 31.31 0.74 -14.35
CA PHE A 841 30.41 1.56 -13.55
C PHE A 841 30.86 1.67 -12.10
N GLY A 842 30.98 2.92 -11.62
CA GLY A 842 31.50 3.24 -10.30
C GLY A 842 33.04 3.24 -10.21
N GLU A 843 33.74 2.89 -11.28
CA GLU A 843 35.19 3.10 -11.41
C GLU A 843 35.46 4.50 -11.95
N VAL A 844 36.68 5.00 -11.77
CA VAL A 844 37.02 6.39 -12.07
C VAL A 844 38.12 6.54 -13.10
N LYS A 845 38.13 7.69 -13.77
CA LYS A 845 39.31 8.25 -14.42
C LYS A 845 39.97 9.24 -13.45
N SER A 846 41.30 9.21 -13.38
CA SER A 846 42.08 10.17 -12.61
C SER A 846 42.96 11.00 -13.54
N LYS A 847 42.93 12.32 -13.39
CA LYS A 847 43.83 13.26 -14.08
C LYS A 847 44.60 14.07 -13.03
N PHE A 848 45.91 14.20 -13.20
CA PHE A 848 46.75 15.05 -12.35
C PHE A 848 47.04 16.35 -13.07
N VAL A 849 46.90 17.47 -12.38
CA VAL A 849 47.08 18.82 -12.94
C VAL A 849 48.16 19.55 -12.15
N GLN A 850 49.17 20.07 -12.86
CA GLN A 850 50.23 20.89 -12.28
C GLN A 850 49.80 22.37 -12.19
N ALA A 851 50.54 23.15 -11.39
CA ALA A 851 50.32 24.59 -11.31
C ALA A 851 50.41 25.26 -12.70
N GLY A 852 49.37 26.00 -13.07
CA GLY A 852 49.27 26.69 -14.36
C GLY A 852 48.80 25.84 -15.55
N GLU A 853 48.54 24.54 -15.36
CA GLU A 853 47.93 23.69 -16.39
C GLU A 853 46.40 23.82 -16.41
N THR A 854 45.80 23.73 -17.60
CA THR A 854 44.34 23.75 -17.79
C THR A 854 43.88 22.39 -18.30
N ILE A 855 42.78 21.86 -17.74
CA ILE A 855 42.16 20.65 -18.26
C ILE A 855 41.42 20.98 -19.56
N LEU A 856 41.82 20.37 -20.68
CA LEU A 856 41.22 20.66 -21.99
C LEU A 856 39.84 20.01 -22.20
N GLU A 857 39.52 18.93 -21.48
CA GLU A 857 38.30 18.14 -21.66
C GLU A 857 37.39 18.15 -20.42
N GLY A 858 36.16 18.64 -20.60
CA GLY A 858 35.13 18.75 -19.57
C GLY A 858 34.21 19.95 -19.83
N ASP A 859 32.97 19.88 -19.35
CA ASP A 859 32.03 21.01 -19.40
C ASP A 859 32.33 22.07 -18.32
N ASP A 860 33.10 21.72 -17.27
CA ASP A 860 33.49 22.61 -16.16
C ASP A 860 35.01 22.81 -16.03
#